data_AF-A0A971CI12-F1
#
_entry.id   AF-A0A971CI12-F1
#
_cell.length_a   1.000
_cell.length_b   1.000
_cell.length_c   1.000
_cell.angle_alpha   90.00
_cell.angle_beta   90.00
_cell.angle_gamma   90.00
#
_symmetry.space_group_name_H-M   'P 1'
#
loop_
_entity.id
_entity.type
_entity.pdbx_description
1 polymer ?
#
loop_
_entity_poly.entity_id
_entity_poly.type
_entity_poly.pdbx_seq_one_letter_code
_entity_poly.pdbx_strand_id
1 'polypeptide(L)'
;MKKGKILCLLSAILILLPACSGIKSEPAPLADNAWLSEGRAYKQSGVNMPGGYISVFSHGTDFYANAAIIGINEPNRYELCKNGTETIYSPENGYIDCASGNDEGIWMVEAEKAGTGLDEKLLLLSYSGEIVKSFSLNDIAHFDSSVYAIRCTSERVYLKSPDKIVAVYNSGNYLSEYKVQGDSALIVGNDDYAYVANYTENGIEISALDSDNKFPGFTVKQSDCNVYSGNEEFFLLMANDTGLYGLNMDGSQEAAIIWSDCGISLSRIMGIAALPDGKFLLLDAMGTSLLSPADPSDMHKRITLTLATTGSADMVRGQILLFNQSNSDYYIEIKDYSEGGAYDTATAVSRMNTDLISGKYPDLIQFTDVSPYPYINKGYLADMCILLADDPDMSLEYIAIADQLMVGGGIYFIDREFYMDTRVGYYSDFGDVYGWTFEKYLEAEKNAPADMEMMYNTTRSSLLRSLSSRYMQSAIDWKSSACDFDNADYIAILEAVRRIKETPESKNPQDLDTTPVYVRMKEGTLYTAAAWISSVRSLTIQENQAGSKLSVIGYPTVDGSCGTDFGLNVPIGICSRSKNAEGSWAYIKYVLTGGSGTGIGMPVYVPYLQTQINEALQEESDDGIKLTQADVDRFETLLSKVKTVAVYDETILGIIESEAAPFFAGQKTAEETAKIIQSKVSLYVAEQE
;
A
#
# COMPACT_ATOMS: atom_id res chain seq x y z
N MET A 1 15.02 -23.99 94.22
CA MET A 1 15.89 -25.20 94.17
C MET A 1 16.69 -25.17 92.87
N LYS A 2 18.03 -25.04 93.02
CA LYS A 2 19.21 -25.24 92.12
C LYS A 2 19.05 -25.13 90.58
N LYS A 3 19.63 -24.10 89.94
CA LYS A 3 20.97 -23.99 89.27
C LYS A 3 20.96 -24.60 87.84
N GLY A 4 21.45 -23.99 86.75
CA GLY A 4 22.12 -22.71 86.46
C GLY A 4 22.88 -22.80 85.11
N LYS A 5 23.24 -21.63 84.53
CA LYS A 5 24.30 -21.36 83.49
C LYS A 5 24.09 -21.99 82.09
N ILE A 6 24.59 -21.51 80.94
CA ILE A 6 25.25 -20.29 80.40
C ILE A 6 25.23 -20.47 78.85
N LEU A 7 24.96 -19.38 78.12
CA LEU A 7 25.60 -18.85 76.87
C LEU A 7 25.97 -19.74 75.64
N CYS A 8 25.83 -19.09 74.47
CA CYS A 8 26.57 -19.21 73.18
C CYS A 8 26.06 -20.07 72.00
N LEU A 9 25.45 -19.37 71.04
CA LEU A 9 25.83 -19.18 69.62
C LEU A 9 26.75 -20.18 68.88
N LEU A 10 26.31 -20.44 67.63
CA LEU A 10 27.06 -20.46 66.36
C LEU A 10 27.74 -21.75 65.85
N SER A 11 27.37 -22.06 64.60
CA SER A 11 28.18 -22.63 63.50
C SER A 11 28.22 -24.15 63.34
N ALA A 12 27.83 -24.64 62.15
CA ALA A 12 28.76 -25.14 61.12
C ALA A 12 28.11 -26.15 60.17
N ILE A 13 28.31 -25.85 58.89
CA ILE A 13 28.01 -26.57 57.65
C ILE A 13 28.88 -27.84 57.54
N LEU A 14 28.36 -28.97 57.02
CA LEU A 14 28.80 -29.67 55.78
C LEU A 14 28.40 -31.16 55.72
N ILE A 15 27.63 -31.48 54.67
CA ILE A 15 27.71 -32.60 53.71
C ILE A 15 27.69 -34.05 54.22
N LEU A 16 26.67 -34.80 53.77
CA LEU A 16 26.76 -36.19 53.26
C LEU A 16 25.50 -36.52 52.43
N LEU A 17 25.66 -36.79 51.13
CA LEU A 17 24.73 -37.51 50.23
C LEU A 17 25.16 -39.01 50.17
N PRO A 18 24.42 -39.99 49.59
CA PRO A 18 23.05 -40.03 49.04
C PRO A 18 22.20 -41.27 49.49
N ALA A 19 20.89 -41.31 49.19
CA ALA A 19 20.17 -42.44 48.54
C ALA A 19 18.62 -42.41 48.70
N CYS A 20 17.95 -42.15 47.58
CA CYS A 20 16.67 -42.69 47.07
C CYS A 20 15.49 -43.04 48.00
N SER A 21 14.42 -42.23 47.91
CA SER A 21 13.06 -42.58 47.42
C SER A 21 12.14 -41.42 47.80
N GLY A 22 11.50 -40.65 46.92
CA GLY A 22 10.89 -41.00 45.65
C GLY A 22 9.41 -40.59 45.68
N ILE A 23 9.10 -39.34 46.00
CA ILE A 23 7.84 -38.66 45.66
C ILE A 23 8.21 -37.22 45.32
N LYS A 24 8.37 -36.94 44.02
CA LYS A 24 8.43 -35.57 43.50
C LYS A 24 7.00 -35.02 43.64
N SER A 25 6.79 -34.06 44.53
CA SER A 25 5.77 -33.07 44.26
C SER A 25 6.23 -32.34 43.00
N GLU A 26 5.49 -32.49 41.91
CA GLU A 26 5.67 -31.61 40.75
C GLU A 26 5.63 -30.16 41.26
N PRO A 27 6.57 -29.29 40.81
CA PRO A 27 6.35 -27.87 40.99
C PRO A 27 5.00 -27.56 40.32
N ALA A 28 4.17 -26.76 40.99
CA ALA A 28 3.01 -26.18 40.32
C ALA A 28 3.47 -25.61 38.96
N PRO A 29 2.71 -25.81 37.87
CA PRO A 29 3.08 -25.24 36.59
C PRO A 29 3.35 -23.75 36.79
N LEU A 30 4.57 -23.33 36.45
CA LEU A 30 4.88 -21.91 36.29
C LEU A 30 3.81 -21.36 35.34
N ALA A 31 3.17 -20.25 35.72
CA ALA A 31 2.16 -19.63 34.87
C ALA A 31 2.72 -19.47 33.45
N ASP A 32 2.02 -19.99 32.44
CA ASP A 32 2.42 -20.03 31.02
C ASP A 32 2.60 -18.62 30.39
N ASN A 33 2.50 -17.53 31.17
CA ASN A 33 2.56 -16.14 30.73
C ASN A 33 3.71 -15.34 31.37
N ALA A 34 4.84 -15.96 31.71
CA ALA A 34 6.02 -15.18 32.07
C ALA A 34 6.53 -14.47 30.80
N TRP A 35 6.55 -13.14 30.79
CA TRP A 35 7.16 -12.37 29.73
C TRP A 35 8.64 -12.73 29.60
N LEU A 36 9.04 -13.32 28.47
CA LEU A 36 10.40 -13.83 28.24
C LEU A 36 11.27 -12.87 27.41
N SER A 37 10.74 -11.72 27.02
CA SER A 37 11.50 -10.73 26.24
C SER A 37 12.53 -10.02 27.10
N GLU A 38 13.64 -9.61 26.47
CA GLU A 38 14.61 -8.69 27.06
C GLU A 38 14.07 -7.25 27.15
N GLY A 39 13.12 -6.89 26.27
CA GLY A 39 12.44 -5.60 26.29
C GLY A 39 11.16 -5.63 27.12
N ARG A 40 10.52 -4.47 27.29
CA ARG A 40 9.21 -4.36 27.96
C ARG A 40 8.07 -4.64 26.99
N ALA A 41 6.91 -5.04 27.52
CA ALA A 41 5.70 -5.26 26.72
C ALA A 41 5.10 -3.92 26.25
N TYR A 42 4.89 -3.79 24.94
CA TYR A 42 4.28 -2.62 24.31
C TYR A 42 3.20 -3.02 23.31
N LYS A 43 2.15 -2.21 23.22
CA LYS A 43 1.17 -2.27 22.13
C LYS A 43 1.41 -1.12 21.17
N GLN A 44 1.33 -1.43 19.88
CA GLN A 44 1.31 -0.45 18.80
C GLN A 44 -0.14 -0.11 18.45
N SER A 45 -0.47 1.18 18.41
CA SER A 45 -1.75 1.68 17.91
C SER A 45 -1.50 2.75 16.85
N GLY A 46 -2.17 2.63 15.70
CA GLY A 46 -2.07 3.62 14.62
C GLY A 46 -2.53 5.01 15.08
N VAL A 47 -1.82 6.04 14.64
CA VAL A 47 -2.20 7.45 14.85
C VAL A 47 -2.60 8.01 13.50
N ASN A 48 -3.85 8.41 13.36
CA ASN A 48 -4.30 9.07 12.15
C ASN A 48 -3.72 10.48 12.08
N MET A 49 -3.06 10.78 10.99
CA MET A 49 -2.45 12.06 10.69
C MET A 49 -2.82 12.41 9.23
N PRO A 50 -2.70 13.67 8.78
CA PRO A 50 -2.97 14.03 7.38
C PRO A 50 -1.69 14.00 6.51
N GLY A 51 -1.74 13.38 5.32
CA GLY A 51 -0.67 13.47 4.30
C GLY A 51 0.54 12.54 4.49
N GLY A 52 1.66 12.86 3.82
CA GLY A 52 2.95 12.17 3.94
C GLY A 52 3.88 12.92 4.90
N TYR A 53 4.39 12.25 5.94
CA TYR A 53 5.10 12.92 7.03
C TYR A 53 6.60 13.02 6.80
N ILE A 54 7.15 14.15 7.24
CA ILE A 54 8.58 14.48 7.14
C ILE A 54 9.29 14.19 8.45
N SER A 55 8.71 14.62 9.58
CA SER A 55 9.30 14.44 10.90
C SER A 55 8.26 14.50 12.03
N VAL A 56 8.64 13.98 13.19
CA VAL A 56 7.83 14.00 14.43
C VAL A 56 8.66 14.48 15.61
N PHE A 57 8.00 15.12 16.58
CA PHE A 57 8.56 15.47 17.89
C PHE A 57 7.46 15.49 18.96
N SER A 58 7.85 15.63 20.22
CA SER A 58 6.95 15.71 21.36
C SER A 58 7.37 16.81 22.31
N HIS A 59 6.40 17.34 23.07
CA HIS A 59 6.66 18.21 24.20
C HIS A 59 5.50 18.11 25.20
N GLY A 60 5.82 17.95 26.49
CA GLY A 60 4.80 17.64 27.50
C GLY A 60 4.07 16.34 27.16
N THR A 61 2.74 16.34 27.24
CA THR A 61 1.90 15.20 26.85
C THR A 61 1.53 15.16 25.37
N ASP A 62 1.87 16.22 24.63
CA ASP A 62 1.48 16.40 23.26
C ASP A 62 2.58 15.94 22.29
N PHE A 63 2.16 15.51 21.12
CA PHE A 63 3.07 15.20 20.01
C PHE A 63 2.67 15.94 18.74
N TYR A 64 3.65 16.10 17.86
CA TYR A 64 3.55 16.94 16.69
C TYR A 64 4.15 16.25 15.47
N ALA A 65 3.58 16.51 14.31
CA ALA A 65 4.07 16.00 13.03
C ALA A 65 4.10 17.11 11.98
N ASN A 66 5.20 17.15 11.22
CA ASN A 66 5.30 17.95 10.01
C ASN A 66 4.77 17.10 8.85
N ALA A 67 3.62 17.50 8.31
CA ALA A 67 2.93 16.82 7.23
C ALA A 67 3.14 17.55 5.89
N ALA A 68 3.40 16.80 4.83
CA ALA A 68 3.28 17.25 3.45
C ALA A 68 2.02 16.64 2.85
N ILE A 69 1.03 17.47 2.56
CA ILE A 69 -0.22 17.03 1.93
C ILE A 69 -0.06 17.30 0.44
N ILE A 70 0.13 16.20 -0.30
CA ILE A 70 0.26 16.22 -1.75
C ILE A 70 -1.15 16.33 -2.32
N GLY A 71 -1.48 17.52 -2.82
CA GLY A 71 -2.71 17.70 -3.56
C GLY A 71 -2.57 17.01 -4.91
N ILE A 72 -3.55 16.18 -5.27
CA ILE A 72 -3.61 15.62 -6.62
C ILE A 72 -3.92 16.76 -7.62
N ASN A 73 -4.71 17.74 -7.19
CA ASN A 73 -5.11 18.93 -7.98
C ASN A 73 -5.09 20.26 -7.20
N GLU A 74 -4.60 20.24 -5.95
CA GLU A 74 -4.30 21.44 -5.16
C GLU A 74 -2.77 21.61 -5.02
N PRO A 75 -2.25 22.83 -4.81
CA PRO A 75 -0.85 23.00 -4.43
C PRO A 75 -0.52 22.15 -3.21
N ASN A 76 0.66 21.53 -3.21
CA ASN A 76 1.16 20.86 -2.02
C ASN A 76 1.14 21.85 -0.86
N ARG A 77 0.50 21.46 0.23
CA ARG A 77 0.48 22.23 1.47
C ARG A 77 1.24 21.49 2.55
N TYR A 78 1.79 22.25 3.48
CA TYR A 78 2.53 21.71 4.60
C TYR A 78 1.81 22.12 5.87
N GLU A 79 1.67 21.19 6.80
CA GLU A 79 0.91 21.41 8.02
C GLU A 79 1.74 20.93 9.20
N LEU A 80 1.73 21.73 10.28
CA LEU A 80 2.14 21.26 11.60
C LEU A 80 0.88 20.79 12.32
N CYS A 81 0.80 19.49 12.54
CA CYS A 81 -0.33 18.87 13.21
C CYS A 81 0.02 18.50 14.65
N LYS A 82 -0.95 18.63 15.54
CA LYS A 82 -0.90 18.29 16.96
C LYS A 82 -1.76 17.06 17.21
N ASN A 83 -1.26 16.10 17.99
CA ASN A 83 -1.98 14.95 18.51
C ASN A 83 -2.82 14.17 17.48
N GLY A 84 -2.37 14.10 16.22
CA GLY A 84 -3.13 13.50 15.12
C GLY A 84 -3.46 14.55 14.06
N THR A 85 -4.74 14.75 13.78
CA THR A 85 -5.21 15.58 12.66
C THR A 85 -5.49 17.05 13.01
N GLU A 86 -5.14 17.52 14.22
CA GLU A 86 -5.36 18.92 14.60
C GLU A 86 -4.27 19.80 13.99
N THR A 87 -4.55 20.45 12.87
CA THR A 87 -3.62 21.40 12.26
C THR A 87 -3.57 22.69 13.07
N ILE A 88 -2.38 23.01 13.60
CA ILE A 88 -2.15 24.23 14.38
C ILE A 88 -1.40 25.30 13.58
N TYR A 89 -0.70 24.92 12.51
CA TYR A 89 -0.02 25.88 11.64
C TYR A 89 0.09 25.36 10.22
N SER A 90 -0.06 26.24 9.23
CA SER A 90 0.18 25.98 7.82
C SER A 90 0.74 27.25 7.18
N PRO A 91 1.96 27.24 6.59
CA PRO A 91 2.45 28.36 5.81
C PRO A 91 1.52 28.64 4.62
N GLU A 92 1.37 29.92 4.27
CA GLU A 92 0.56 30.34 3.12
C GLU A 92 1.29 30.06 1.79
N ASN A 93 2.59 30.34 1.73
CA ASN A 93 3.45 30.11 0.56
C ASN A 93 4.79 29.53 1.03
N GLY A 94 4.88 28.22 1.19
CA GLY A 94 6.12 27.60 1.66
C GLY A 94 5.93 26.20 2.18
N TYR A 95 6.97 25.72 2.86
CA TYR A 95 7.00 24.42 3.50
C TYR A 95 7.72 24.47 4.84
N ILE A 96 7.42 23.48 5.68
CA ILE A 96 8.02 23.33 7.01
C ILE A 96 9.16 22.32 6.88
N ASP A 97 10.40 22.78 6.98
CA ASP A 97 11.58 21.91 6.86
C ASP A 97 11.74 21.04 8.12
N CYS A 98 11.73 21.68 9.29
CA CYS A 98 11.93 21.00 10.56
C CYS A 98 11.31 21.78 11.72
N ALA A 99 10.91 21.07 12.78
CA ALA A 99 10.33 21.65 13.99
C ALA A 99 10.74 20.89 15.26
N SER A 100 10.77 21.60 16.40
CA SER A 100 11.03 21.04 17.73
C SER A 100 10.44 21.97 18.80
N GLY A 101 10.00 21.43 19.94
CA GLY A 101 9.41 22.20 21.04
C GLY A 101 10.31 22.32 22.26
N ASN A 102 10.19 23.42 22.99
CA ASN A 102 10.65 23.58 24.38
C ASN A 102 9.63 24.41 25.18
N ASP A 103 9.97 24.80 26.40
CA ASP A 103 9.08 25.53 27.30
C ASP A 103 8.60 26.89 26.76
N GLU A 104 9.31 27.49 25.79
CA GLU A 104 8.92 28.75 25.16
C GLU A 104 7.87 28.56 24.05
N GLY A 105 7.78 27.36 23.47
CA GLY A 105 6.92 27.04 22.34
C GLY A 105 7.57 26.12 21.31
N ILE A 106 7.03 26.14 20.09
CA ILE A 106 7.51 25.34 18.96
C ILE A 106 8.43 26.20 18.09
N TRP A 107 9.70 25.82 18.01
CA TRP A 107 10.63 26.40 17.07
C TRP A 107 10.58 25.63 15.75
N MET A 108 10.55 26.34 14.63
CA MET A 108 10.54 25.72 13.30
C MET A 108 11.28 26.54 12.26
N VAL A 109 11.74 25.87 11.21
CA VAL A 109 12.23 26.50 9.99
C VAL A 109 11.14 26.42 8.93
N GLU A 110 10.68 27.60 8.50
CA GLU A 110 9.81 27.76 7.35
C GLU A 110 10.66 28.21 6.15
N ALA A 111 10.46 27.56 5.01
CA ALA A 111 11.16 27.88 3.77
C ALA A 111 10.17 28.24 2.66
N GLU A 112 10.44 29.35 1.97
CA GLU A 112 9.70 29.82 0.81
C GLU A 112 10.63 29.89 -0.41
N LYS A 113 10.11 29.55 -1.60
CA LYS A 113 10.90 29.67 -2.84
C LYS A 113 11.08 31.15 -3.21
N ALA A 114 12.33 31.60 -3.28
CA ALA A 114 12.69 32.95 -3.67
C ALA A 114 13.62 32.94 -4.90
N GLY A 115 13.04 33.09 -6.10
CA GLY A 115 13.81 33.06 -7.35
C GLY A 115 14.46 31.69 -7.61
N THR A 116 15.80 31.63 -7.61
CA THR A 116 16.57 30.38 -7.74
C THR A 116 17.02 29.80 -6.40
N GLY A 117 16.66 30.44 -5.27
CA GLY A 117 17.04 30.03 -3.92
C GLY A 117 15.84 29.85 -2.99
N LEU A 118 16.13 29.73 -1.69
CA LEU A 118 15.15 29.65 -0.61
C LEU A 118 15.30 30.86 0.29
N ASP A 119 14.17 31.43 0.71
CA ASP A 119 14.10 32.36 1.84
C ASP A 119 13.64 31.58 3.07
N GLU A 120 14.53 31.45 4.06
CA GLU A 120 14.31 30.61 5.24
C GLU A 120 14.18 31.47 6.49
N LYS A 121 13.15 31.17 7.29
CA LYS A 121 12.84 31.89 8.53
C LYS A 121 12.83 30.92 9.71
N LEU A 122 13.42 31.33 10.82
CA LEU A 122 13.24 30.70 12.11
C LEU A 122 12.02 31.32 12.79
N LEU A 123 11.00 30.51 13.06
CA LEU A 123 9.79 30.92 13.75
C LEU A 123 9.75 30.31 15.16
N LEU A 124 9.18 31.05 16.10
CA LEU A 124 8.69 30.53 17.37
C LEU A 124 7.18 30.64 17.37
N LEU A 125 6.48 29.52 17.46
CA LEU A 125 5.04 29.45 17.63
C LEU A 125 4.66 29.13 19.07
N SER A 126 3.49 29.61 19.50
CA SER A 126 2.82 29.06 20.66
C SER A 126 2.33 27.64 20.37
N TYR A 127 2.04 26.85 21.41
CA TYR A 127 1.43 25.53 21.24
C TYR A 127 -0.02 25.55 20.71
N SER A 128 -0.60 26.74 20.55
CA SER A 128 -1.89 26.95 19.86
C SER A 128 -1.73 27.39 18.41
N GLY A 129 -0.49 27.51 17.89
CA GLY A 129 -0.23 27.86 16.49
C GLY A 129 0.02 29.34 16.20
N GLU A 130 0.06 30.20 17.21
CA GLU A 130 0.28 31.65 16.99
C GLU A 130 1.77 31.95 16.82
N ILE A 131 2.14 32.73 15.79
CA ILE A 131 3.53 33.20 15.63
C ILE A 131 3.86 34.19 16.75
N VAL A 132 4.79 33.80 17.63
CA VAL A 132 5.30 34.62 18.74
C VAL A 132 6.51 35.44 18.29
N LYS A 133 7.43 34.81 17.54
CA LYS A 133 8.63 35.48 16.99
C LYS A 133 8.96 34.95 15.60
N SER A 134 9.62 35.79 14.80
CA SER A 134 10.09 35.46 13.45
C SER A 134 11.44 36.11 13.22
N PHE A 135 12.40 35.33 12.71
CA PHE A 135 13.75 35.76 12.41
C PHE A 135 14.15 35.28 11.01
N SER A 136 14.77 36.15 10.20
CA SER A 136 15.43 35.72 8.97
C SER A 136 16.65 34.87 9.33
N LEU A 137 16.80 33.67 8.77
CA LEU A 137 17.98 32.84 9.07
C LEU A 137 19.28 33.53 8.66
N ASN A 138 19.26 34.29 7.57
CA ASN A 138 20.41 35.07 7.08
C ASN A 138 20.87 36.15 8.07
N ASP A 139 19.99 36.62 8.95
CA ASP A 139 20.34 37.58 10.01
C ASP A 139 20.95 36.89 11.23
N ILE A 140 20.70 35.59 11.42
CA ILE A 140 21.26 34.77 12.51
C ILE A 140 22.64 34.25 12.13
N ALA A 141 22.75 33.56 10.99
CA ALA A 141 23.98 32.96 10.50
C ALA A 141 23.92 32.73 8.99
N HIS A 142 25.08 32.69 8.34
CA HIS A 142 25.16 32.31 6.93
C HIS A 142 25.13 30.79 6.79
N PHE A 143 24.23 30.23 5.98
CA PHE A 143 24.19 28.81 5.65
C PHE A 143 24.47 28.59 4.17
N ASP A 144 25.37 27.66 3.83
CA ASP A 144 25.67 27.29 2.44
C ASP A 144 24.60 26.35 1.85
N SER A 145 23.74 25.79 2.70
CA SER A 145 22.68 24.84 2.35
C SER A 145 21.57 24.90 3.41
N SER A 146 20.36 24.48 3.04
CA SER A 146 19.18 24.55 3.89
C SER A 146 19.34 23.89 5.25
N VAL A 147 18.67 24.48 6.24
CA VAL A 147 18.54 23.91 7.59
C VAL A 147 17.46 22.84 7.57
N TYR A 148 17.84 21.60 7.79
CA TYR A 148 16.93 20.44 7.69
C TYR A 148 16.64 19.76 9.03
N ALA A 149 17.30 20.17 10.12
CA ALA A 149 16.97 19.68 11.45
C ALA A 149 17.11 20.78 12.51
N ILE A 150 16.18 20.75 13.47
CA ILE A 150 16.16 21.62 14.64
C ILE A 150 15.99 20.79 15.90
N ARG A 151 16.69 21.15 16.97
CA ARG A 151 16.47 20.61 18.31
C ARG A 151 16.52 21.71 19.33
N CYS A 152 15.67 21.60 20.34
CA CYS A 152 15.58 22.56 21.43
C CYS A 152 16.02 21.90 22.73
N THR A 153 16.80 22.63 23.51
CA THR A 153 16.95 22.42 24.95
C THR A 153 16.08 23.45 25.67
N SER A 154 16.05 23.45 27.00
CA SER A 154 15.31 24.47 27.76
C SER A 154 15.81 25.90 27.48
N GLU A 155 17.11 26.08 27.23
CA GLU A 155 17.73 27.42 27.07
C GLU A 155 18.07 27.80 25.62
N ARG A 156 18.19 26.83 24.71
CA ARG A 156 18.80 27.03 23.39
C ARG A 156 18.07 26.27 22.28
N VAL A 157 18.26 26.77 21.07
CA VAL A 157 17.81 26.20 19.81
C VAL A 157 19.03 25.88 18.96
N TYR A 158 19.07 24.68 18.38
CA TYR A 158 20.16 24.21 17.54
C TYR A 158 19.64 23.96 16.14
N LEU A 159 20.26 24.60 15.15
CA LEU A 159 19.90 24.55 13.72
C LEU A 159 20.98 23.79 12.96
N LYS A 160 20.61 22.71 12.26
CA LYS A 160 21.56 21.87 11.51
C LYS A 160 21.39 22.03 10.00
N SER A 161 22.51 22.32 9.34
CA SER A 161 22.73 22.15 7.89
C SER A 161 23.68 20.96 7.64
N PRO A 162 23.97 20.58 6.38
CA PRO A 162 24.85 19.46 6.06
C PRO A 162 26.26 19.60 6.63
N ASP A 163 26.77 20.83 6.72
CA ASP A 163 28.16 21.17 7.05
C ASP A 163 28.36 21.74 8.46
N LYS A 164 27.29 22.19 9.12
CA LYS A 164 27.39 22.78 10.46
C LYS A 164 26.11 22.71 11.28
N ILE A 165 26.27 23.02 12.57
CA ILE A 165 25.21 23.25 13.53
C ILE A 165 25.41 24.64 14.14
N VAL A 166 24.36 25.45 14.17
CA VAL A 166 24.34 26.79 14.77
C VAL A 166 23.49 26.76 16.02
N ALA A 167 24.04 27.18 17.16
CA ALA A 167 23.32 27.38 18.40
C ALA A 167 22.79 28.82 18.47
N VAL A 168 21.55 28.95 18.92
CA VAL A 168 20.81 30.20 19.04
C VAL A 168 20.17 30.23 20.43
N TYR A 169 20.18 31.39 21.09
CA TYR A 169 19.41 31.56 22.33
C TYR A 169 17.91 31.57 22.04
N ASN A 170 17.06 31.27 23.03
CA ASN A 170 15.60 31.44 22.91
C ASN A 170 15.15 32.88 22.57
N SER A 171 16.05 33.86 22.67
CA SER A 171 15.82 35.22 22.19
C SER A 171 15.91 35.36 20.66
N GLY A 172 16.36 34.33 19.93
CA GLY A 172 16.66 34.35 18.50
C GLY A 172 18.05 34.86 18.14
N ASN A 173 18.91 35.14 19.14
CA ASN A 173 20.26 35.65 18.91
C ASN A 173 21.25 34.50 18.70
N TYR A 174 22.14 34.66 17.72
CA TYR A 174 23.28 33.78 17.50
C TYR A 174 24.11 33.59 18.77
N LEU A 175 24.55 32.35 19.02
CA LEU A 175 25.42 31.99 20.13
C LEU A 175 26.76 31.42 19.65
N SER A 176 26.74 30.31 18.92
CA SER A 176 27.94 29.58 18.49
C SER A 176 27.67 28.76 17.23
N GLU A 177 28.74 28.32 16.55
CA GLU A 177 28.67 27.37 15.44
C GLU A 177 29.63 26.19 15.67
N TYR A 178 29.24 25.03 15.14
CA TYR A 178 29.96 23.78 15.23
C TYR A 178 30.03 23.15 13.85
N LYS A 179 31.23 22.77 13.40
CA LYS A 179 31.38 22.07 12.13
C LYS A 179 31.00 20.61 12.28
N VAL A 180 30.24 20.10 11.33
CA VAL A 180 29.95 18.67 11.20
C VAL A 180 30.41 18.18 9.83
N GLN A 181 30.77 16.90 9.73
CA GLN A 181 31.21 16.29 8.48
C GLN A 181 30.55 14.93 8.35
N GLY A 182 30.24 14.54 7.10
CA GLY A 182 29.60 13.26 6.82
C GLY A 182 28.17 13.19 7.34
N ASP A 183 27.68 11.96 7.45
CA ASP A 183 26.32 11.72 7.93
C ASP A 183 26.26 11.87 9.46
N SER A 184 25.33 12.69 9.93
CA SER A 184 25.22 13.04 11.34
C SER A 184 23.81 13.45 11.73
N ALA A 185 23.43 13.11 12.96
CA ALA A 185 22.17 13.53 13.58
C ALA A 185 22.41 14.52 14.73
N LEU A 186 21.55 15.54 14.82
CA LEU A 186 21.45 16.44 15.95
C LEU A 186 20.38 15.91 16.91
N ILE A 187 20.75 15.71 18.17
CA ILE A 187 19.92 15.07 19.20
C ILE A 187 20.09 15.77 20.54
N VAL A 188 19.14 15.58 21.45
CA VAL A 188 19.16 16.15 22.81
C VAL A 188 19.16 15.01 23.82
N GLY A 189 20.10 15.07 24.76
CA GLY A 189 20.19 14.11 25.86
C GLY A 189 19.14 14.40 26.93
N ASN A 190 18.87 13.42 27.80
CA ASN A 190 17.96 13.62 28.93
C ASN A 190 18.48 14.62 29.99
N ASP A 191 19.74 15.01 29.87
CA ASP A 191 20.41 16.05 30.67
C ASP A 191 20.19 17.46 30.10
N ASP A 192 19.34 17.59 29.08
CA ASP A 192 18.99 18.84 28.40
C ASP A 192 20.19 19.52 27.69
N TYR A 193 21.17 18.71 27.27
CA TYR A 193 22.26 19.15 26.40
C TYR A 193 22.11 18.62 24.97
N ALA A 194 22.65 19.38 24.01
CA ALA A 194 22.68 18.96 22.61
C ALA A 194 23.95 18.19 22.28
N TYR A 195 23.77 17.12 21.49
CA TYR A 195 24.82 16.20 21.05
C TYR A 195 24.75 15.99 19.54
N VAL A 196 25.84 15.50 18.99
CA VAL A 196 25.93 15.02 17.61
C VAL A 196 26.23 13.52 17.64
N ALA A 197 25.43 12.78 16.89
CA ALA A 197 25.71 11.39 16.54
C ALA A 197 26.31 11.36 15.13
N ASN A 198 27.60 11.03 15.01
CA ASN A 198 28.29 10.92 13.71
C ASN A 198 28.30 9.45 13.26
N TYR A 199 27.76 9.17 12.08
CA TYR A 199 27.68 7.82 11.53
C TYR A 199 28.95 7.51 10.73
N THR A 200 29.69 6.50 11.17
CA THR A 200 30.98 6.10 10.60
C THR A 200 31.02 4.61 10.28
N GLU A 201 32.03 4.17 9.54
CA GLU A 201 32.28 2.74 9.30
C GLU A 201 32.54 1.93 10.59
N ASN A 202 32.93 2.60 11.68
CA ASN A 202 33.24 1.96 12.97
C ASN A 202 32.08 2.04 13.99
N GLY A 203 30.91 2.53 13.57
CA GLY A 203 29.75 2.77 14.42
C GLY A 203 29.41 4.25 14.56
N ILE A 204 28.64 4.59 15.58
CA ILE A 204 28.08 5.92 15.81
C ILE A 204 28.82 6.60 16.95
N GLU A 205 29.53 7.68 16.65
CA GLU A 205 30.28 8.47 17.64
C GLU A 205 29.39 9.57 18.22
N ILE A 206 29.18 9.54 19.54
CA ILE A 206 28.38 10.53 20.27
C ILE A 206 29.31 11.55 20.91
N SER A 207 29.13 12.82 20.57
CA SER A 207 29.90 13.96 21.12
C SER A 207 29.00 15.12 21.52
N ALA A 208 29.33 15.81 22.61
CA ALA A 208 28.61 17.01 23.04
C ALA A 208 28.93 18.22 22.15
N LEU A 209 27.96 19.10 21.94
CA LEU A 209 28.17 20.36 21.23
C LEU A 209 28.76 21.45 22.14
N ASP A 210 28.39 21.53 23.42
CA ASP A 210 28.92 22.57 24.30
C ASP A 210 30.34 22.23 24.81
N SER A 211 31.29 23.16 24.63
CA SER A 211 32.71 22.98 24.97
C SER A 211 33.00 22.98 26.47
N ASP A 212 32.02 23.33 27.30
CA ASP A 212 32.14 23.27 28.77
C ASP A 212 31.88 21.85 29.33
N ASN A 213 31.45 20.92 28.47
CA ASN A 213 30.92 19.63 28.90
C ASN A 213 32.04 18.60 29.22
N LYS A 214 31.98 17.99 30.40
CA LYS A 214 32.89 16.90 30.85
C LYS A 214 32.54 15.55 30.22
N PHE A 215 31.68 15.53 29.22
CA PHE A 215 31.22 14.33 28.55
C PHE A 215 32.36 13.77 27.67
N PRO A 216 32.92 12.59 28.00
CA PRO A 216 34.09 12.05 27.28
C PRO A 216 33.76 11.57 25.85
N GLY A 217 32.48 11.56 25.47
CA GLY A 217 32.00 10.88 24.28
C GLY A 217 31.99 9.37 24.45
N PHE A 218 31.23 8.68 23.59
CA PHE A 218 31.28 7.24 23.45
C PHE A 218 30.95 6.82 22.02
N THR A 219 31.24 5.56 21.67
CA THR A 219 30.93 4.99 20.35
C THR A 219 29.98 3.81 20.50
N VAL A 220 28.83 3.91 19.85
CA VAL A 220 27.91 2.78 19.64
C VAL A 220 28.44 1.93 18.50
N LYS A 221 28.76 0.66 18.74
CA LYS A 221 29.44 -0.19 17.75
C LYS A 221 28.52 -0.74 16.65
N GLN A 222 27.19 -0.71 16.82
CA GLN A 222 26.28 -1.09 15.75
C GLN A 222 26.21 0.03 14.70
N SER A 223 26.34 -0.33 13.43
CA SER A 223 26.24 0.59 12.28
C SER A 223 24.81 0.72 11.77
N ASP A 224 24.00 -0.33 11.89
CA ASP A 224 22.68 -0.43 11.27
C ASP A 224 21.59 0.02 12.26
N CYS A 225 21.76 1.21 12.83
CA CYS A 225 20.83 1.79 13.80
C CYS A 225 20.80 3.31 13.69
N ASN A 226 19.72 3.92 14.18
CA ASN A 226 19.57 5.36 14.30
C ASN A 226 19.50 5.77 15.78
N VAL A 227 20.07 6.93 16.11
CA VAL A 227 20.04 7.51 17.45
C VAL A 227 19.06 8.69 17.49
N TYR A 228 18.26 8.74 18.54
CA TYR A 228 17.23 9.75 18.78
C TYR A 228 17.44 10.43 20.14
N SER A 229 16.76 11.55 20.35
CA SER A 229 16.78 12.24 21.64
C SER A 229 16.32 11.34 22.79
N GLY A 230 16.87 11.56 23.97
CA GLY A 230 16.58 10.79 25.18
C GLY A 230 15.19 11.02 25.76
N ASN A 231 14.93 10.38 26.90
CA ASN A 231 13.72 10.57 27.69
C ASN A 231 14.07 10.62 29.18
N GLU A 232 13.07 10.65 30.07
CA GLU A 232 13.32 10.72 31.52
C GLU A 232 14.15 9.54 32.07
N GLU A 233 14.18 8.41 31.36
CA GLU A 233 14.85 7.17 31.78
C GLU A 233 16.24 6.99 31.15
N PHE A 234 16.36 7.24 29.85
CA PHE A 234 17.55 6.96 29.05
C PHE A 234 18.18 8.25 28.53
N PHE A 235 19.51 8.30 28.59
CA PHE A 235 20.27 9.44 28.11
C PHE A 235 20.00 9.74 26.64
N LEU A 236 19.99 8.71 25.79
CA LEU A 236 19.57 8.76 24.39
C LEU A 236 18.75 7.51 24.05
N LEU A 237 18.07 7.52 22.91
CA LEU A 237 17.38 6.34 22.38
C LEU A 237 18.10 5.84 21.12
N MET A 238 18.05 4.54 20.87
CA MET A 238 18.61 3.90 19.68
C MET A 238 17.60 2.90 19.13
N ALA A 239 17.34 2.92 17.82
CA ALA A 239 16.49 1.91 17.18
C ALA A 239 17.17 1.27 15.99
N ASN A 240 16.90 -0.03 15.81
CA ASN A 240 17.32 -0.83 14.66
C ASN A 240 16.15 -1.75 14.23
N ASP A 241 16.44 -2.72 13.37
CA ASP A 241 15.49 -3.73 12.88
C ASP A 241 15.01 -4.73 13.94
N THR A 242 15.69 -4.82 15.09
CA THR A 242 15.37 -5.75 16.18
C THR A 242 14.59 -5.12 17.34
N GLY A 243 14.89 -3.87 17.71
CA GLY A 243 14.28 -3.23 18.87
C GLY A 243 14.55 -1.73 19.01
N LEU A 244 13.90 -1.16 20.02
CA LEU A 244 14.23 0.14 20.62
C LEU A 244 15.04 -0.12 21.89
N TYR A 245 16.12 0.62 22.02
CA TYR A 245 17.07 0.52 23.09
C TYR A 245 17.27 1.88 23.74
N GLY A 246 17.39 1.89 25.06
CA GLY A 246 17.92 3.01 25.82
C GLY A 246 19.44 3.00 25.80
N LEU A 247 20.04 4.16 25.56
CA LEU A 247 21.48 4.39 25.72
C LEU A 247 21.72 5.16 27.01
N ASN A 248 22.65 4.68 27.82
CA ASN A 248 23.13 5.38 29.01
C ASN A 248 24.35 6.28 28.68
N MET A 249 24.69 7.21 29.58
CA MET A 249 25.83 8.12 29.39
C MET A 249 27.20 7.41 29.25
N ASP A 250 27.33 6.17 29.71
CA ASP A 250 28.54 5.37 29.56
C ASP A 250 28.56 4.54 28.25
N GLY A 251 27.53 4.68 27.42
CA GLY A 251 27.34 3.96 26.16
C GLY A 251 26.76 2.55 26.33
N SER A 252 26.40 2.13 27.55
CA SER A 252 25.68 0.86 27.76
C SER A 252 24.26 0.94 27.19
N GLN A 253 23.78 -0.21 26.71
CA GLN A 253 22.49 -0.37 26.05
C GLN A 253 21.55 -1.20 26.93
N GLU A 254 20.29 -0.78 27.00
CA GLU A 254 19.20 -1.53 27.63
C GLU A 254 18.05 -1.68 26.63
N ALA A 255 17.52 -2.90 26.48
CA ALA A 255 16.38 -3.14 25.60
C ALA A 255 15.13 -2.48 26.18
N ALA A 256 14.60 -1.47 25.49
CA ALA A 256 13.32 -0.86 25.86
C ALA A 256 12.15 -1.66 25.29
N ILE A 257 12.24 -2.04 24.00
CA ILE A 257 11.21 -2.79 23.26
C ILE A 257 11.90 -3.73 22.28
N ILE A 258 11.49 -5.01 22.25
CA ILE A 258 11.87 -5.93 21.16
C ILE A 258 10.67 -6.05 20.23
N TRP A 259 10.86 -5.69 18.95
CA TRP A 259 9.76 -5.52 18.00
C TRP A 259 8.96 -6.79 17.80
N SER A 260 9.65 -7.90 17.54
CA SER A 260 9.05 -9.22 17.31
C SER A 260 8.24 -9.71 18.50
N ASP A 261 8.73 -9.46 19.71
CA ASP A 261 8.11 -9.95 20.94
C ASP A 261 6.83 -9.16 21.26
N CYS A 262 6.77 -7.91 20.81
CA CYS A 262 5.58 -7.07 20.88
C CYS A 262 4.64 -7.20 19.66
N GLY A 263 5.00 -8.03 18.68
CA GLY A 263 4.28 -8.13 17.39
C GLY A 263 4.29 -6.82 16.58
N ILE A 264 5.26 -5.94 16.82
CA ILE A 264 5.39 -4.65 16.14
C ILE A 264 6.03 -4.90 14.77
N SER A 265 5.32 -4.52 13.71
CA SER A 265 5.80 -4.63 12.33
C SER A 265 6.23 -3.25 11.85
N LEU A 266 7.48 -3.13 11.43
CA LEU A 266 8.09 -1.87 11.03
C LEU A 266 8.41 -1.85 9.55
N SER A 267 8.27 -0.67 8.94
CA SER A 267 9.02 -0.32 7.74
C SER A 267 10.32 0.41 8.12
N ARG A 268 10.91 1.17 7.21
CA ARG A 268 12.06 2.03 7.51
C ARG A 268 11.67 3.07 8.57
N ILE A 269 12.28 2.99 9.75
CA ILE A 269 12.09 3.97 10.84
C ILE A 269 12.60 5.34 10.38
N MET A 270 11.75 6.36 10.47
CA MET A 270 12.04 7.74 10.09
C MET A 270 12.12 8.68 11.30
N GLY A 271 11.43 8.37 12.39
CA GLY A 271 11.45 9.19 13.60
C GLY A 271 10.95 8.46 14.83
N ILE A 272 11.52 8.77 15.99
CA ILE A 272 11.03 8.35 17.30
C ILE A 272 11.03 9.57 18.21
N ALA A 273 9.91 9.80 18.89
CA ALA A 273 9.78 10.84 19.91
C ALA A 273 9.27 10.21 21.21
N ALA A 274 9.94 10.47 22.33
CA ALA A 274 9.51 9.98 23.63
C ALA A 274 8.36 10.81 24.18
N LEU A 275 7.38 10.15 24.80
CA LEU A 275 6.26 10.76 25.50
C LEU A 275 6.28 10.38 26.98
N PRO A 276 5.54 11.12 27.83
CA PRO A 276 5.32 10.74 29.22
C PRO A 276 4.78 9.32 29.38
N ASP A 277 4.92 8.78 30.59
CA ASP A 277 4.49 7.42 30.96
C ASP A 277 5.18 6.30 30.14
N GLY A 278 6.38 6.56 29.63
CA GLY A 278 7.15 5.59 28.85
C GLY A 278 6.58 5.31 27.46
N LYS A 279 5.73 6.18 26.92
CA LYS A 279 5.19 6.05 25.56
C LYS A 279 6.19 6.54 24.52
N PHE A 280 6.03 6.09 23.28
CA PHE A 280 6.81 6.59 22.14
C PHE A 280 5.90 6.84 20.95
N LEU A 281 6.10 7.97 20.27
CA LEU A 281 5.59 8.16 18.93
C LEU A 281 6.64 7.61 17.96
N LEU A 282 6.22 6.69 17.10
CA LEU A 282 7.02 6.06 16.08
C LEU A 282 6.52 6.57 14.72
N LEU A 283 7.42 7.14 13.93
CA LEU A 283 7.22 7.41 12.51
C LEU A 283 8.08 6.44 11.71
N ASP A 284 7.45 5.63 10.86
CA ASP A 284 8.14 4.85 9.83
C ASP A 284 7.68 5.30 8.44
N ALA A 285 8.22 4.68 7.38
CA ALA A 285 7.89 5.04 6.00
C ALA A 285 6.39 4.86 5.63
N MET A 286 5.58 4.28 6.51
CA MET A 286 4.20 3.91 6.24
C MET A 286 3.20 4.68 7.10
N GLY A 287 3.66 5.30 8.18
CA GLY A 287 2.88 6.26 8.93
C GLY A 287 3.33 6.41 10.37
N THR A 288 2.45 6.97 11.18
CA THR A 288 2.70 7.25 12.58
C THR A 288 1.96 6.26 13.47
N SER A 289 2.63 5.74 14.50
CA SER A 289 2.05 4.87 15.51
C SER A 289 2.43 5.34 16.91
N LEU A 290 1.52 5.15 17.86
CA LEU A 290 1.80 5.31 19.29
C LEU A 290 2.16 3.95 19.87
N LEU A 291 3.33 3.85 20.48
CA LEU A 291 3.77 2.71 21.27
C LEU A 291 3.46 3.00 22.74
N SER A 292 2.57 2.20 23.34
CA SER A 292 2.19 2.33 24.74
C SER A 292 2.59 1.11 25.55
N PRO A 293 3.07 1.26 26.80
CA PRO A 293 3.30 0.14 27.69
C PRO A 293 2.05 -0.75 27.82
N ALA A 294 2.25 -2.05 27.85
CA ALA A 294 1.19 -3.04 27.96
C ALA A 294 1.44 -4.00 29.13
N ASP A 295 0.37 -4.60 29.66
CA ASP A 295 0.50 -5.71 30.57
C ASP A 295 1.03 -6.92 29.78
N PRO A 296 2.11 -7.60 30.21
CA PRO A 296 2.60 -8.75 29.48
C PRO A 296 1.60 -9.90 29.34
N SER A 297 0.59 -9.99 30.22
CA SER A 297 -0.50 -10.95 30.09
C SER A 297 -1.46 -10.66 28.94
N ASP A 298 -1.46 -9.42 28.43
CA ASP A 298 -2.20 -9.03 27.22
C ASP A 298 -1.40 -9.33 25.94
N MET A 299 -0.14 -9.76 26.06
CA MET A 299 0.71 -10.01 24.90
C MET A 299 0.58 -11.48 24.48
N HIS A 300 -0.15 -11.73 23.41
CA HIS A 300 -0.18 -13.04 22.76
C HIS A 300 0.57 -13.03 21.43
N LYS A 301 1.14 -14.18 21.10
CA LYS A 301 1.78 -14.37 19.80
C LYS A 301 0.70 -14.44 18.73
N ARG A 302 0.83 -13.62 17.69
CA ARG A 302 -0.05 -13.63 16.53
C ARG A 302 0.06 -14.94 15.75
N ILE A 303 -1.05 -15.36 15.17
CA ILE A 303 -1.08 -16.45 14.20
C ILE A 303 -0.56 -15.92 12.86
N THR A 304 0.55 -16.49 12.38
CA THR A 304 1.12 -16.13 11.08
C THR A 304 0.33 -16.80 9.95
N LEU A 305 -0.14 -15.98 9.02
CA LEU A 305 -0.76 -16.34 7.76
C LEU A 305 0.24 -16.11 6.62
N THR A 306 0.25 -16.98 5.61
CA THR A 306 1.05 -16.79 4.40
C THR A 306 0.19 -16.36 3.23
N LEU A 307 0.52 -15.23 2.62
CA LEU A 307 -0.04 -14.81 1.33
C LEU A 307 0.97 -15.07 0.21
N ALA A 308 0.61 -15.93 -0.74
CA ALA A 308 1.45 -16.30 -1.87
C ALA A 308 1.30 -15.33 -3.04
N THR A 309 2.43 -14.92 -3.63
CA THR A 309 2.49 -14.03 -4.81
C THR A 309 3.45 -14.61 -5.86
N THR A 310 3.26 -14.22 -7.13
CA THR A 310 4.06 -14.74 -8.26
C THR A 310 4.72 -13.65 -9.11
N GLY A 311 4.87 -12.44 -8.55
CA GLY A 311 5.50 -11.30 -9.23
C GLY A 311 5.03 -9.94 -8.69
N SER A 312 3.75 -9.86 -8.28
CA SER A 312 3.10 -8.60 -7.88
C SER A 312 3.00 -8.38 -6.36
N ALA A 313 4.04 -8.77 -5.61
CA ALA A 313 4.08 -8.61 -4.15
C ALA A 313 3.92 -7.15 -3.68
N ASP A 314 4.47 -6.20 -4.45
CA ASP A 314 4.37 -4.77 -4.14
C ASP A 314 2.95 -4.24 -4.07
N MET A 315 2.02 -4.83 -4.83
CA MET A 315 0.61 -4.40 -4.87
C MET A 315 -0.15 -4.70 -3.57
N VAL A 316 0.31 -5.69 -2.78
CA VAL A 316 -0.33 -6.08 -1.51
C VAL A 316 0.46 -5.61 -0.27
N ARG A 317 1.75 -5.25 -0.41
CA ARG A 317 2.65 -4.92 0.72
C ARG A 317 2.07 -3.86 1.65
N GLY A 318 1.64 -2.71 1.11
CA GLY A 318 1.11 -1.60 1.91
C GLY A 318 -0.14 -2.01 2.71
N GLN A 319 -1.06 -2.72 2.06
CA GLN A 319 -2.29 -3.21 2.69
C GLN A 319 -2.02 -4.25 3.77
N ILE A 320 -1.13 -5.21 3.51
CA ILE A 320 -0.72 -6.24 4.49
C ILE A 320 -0.07 -5.60 5.70
N LEU A 321 0.77 -4.58 5.49
CA LEU A 321 1.38 -3.88 6.60
C LEU A 321 0.34 -3.19 7.48
N LEU A 322 -0.62 -2.47 6.89
CA LEU A 322 -1.70 -1.81 7.66
C LEU A 322 -2.59 -2.83 8.39
N PHE A 323 -2.87 -3.99 7.79
CA PHE A 323 -3.52 -5.10 8.47
C PHE A 323 -2.69 -5.58 9.66
N ASN A 324 -1.39 -5.81 9.46
CA ASN A 324 -0.48 -6.22 10.53
C ASN A 324 -0.35 -5.15 11.63
N GLN A 325 -0.47 -3.86 11.33
CA GLN A 325 -0.44 -2.82 12.37
C GLN A 325 -1.74 -2.76 13.18
N SER A 326 -2.88 -3.08 12.56
CA SER A 326 -4.20 -2.97 13.18
C SER A 326 -4.72 -4.26 13.79
N ASN A 327 -4.18 -5.42 13.40
CA ASN A 327 -4.65 -6.73 13.86
C ASN A 327 -3.75 -7.30 14.98
N SER A 328 -4.34 -7.60 16.13
CA SER A 328 -3.64 -8.17 17.29
C SER A 328 -3.54 -9.69 17.26
N ASP A 329 -4.32 -10.37 16.43
CA ASP A 329 -4.48 -11.83 16.47
C ASP A 329 -3.75 -12.53 15.33
N TYR A 330 -3.66 -11.86 14.18
CA TYR A 330 -3.11 -12.38 12.94
C TYR A 330 -1.99 -11.49 12.42
N TYR A 331 -1.01 -12.13 11.78
CA TYR A 331 0.08 -11.47 11.08
C TYR A 331 0.23 -12.13 9.71
N ILE A 332 0.26 -11.35 8.63
CA ILE A 332 0.46 -11.86 7.27
C ILE A 332 1.90 -11.66 6.85
N GLU A 333 2.54 -12.75 6.45
CA GLU A 333 3.81 -12.77 5.75
C GLU A 333 3.58 -13.01 4.26
N ILE A 334 4.30 -12.25 3.42
CA ILE A 334 4.27 -12.44 1.97
C ILE A 334 5.30 -13.49 1.59
N LYS A 335 4.85 -14.54 0.90
CA LYS A 335 5.72 -15.50 0.23
C LYS A 335 5.74 -15.21 -1.27
N ASP A 336 6.75 -14.46 -1.69
CA ASP A 336 6.96 -14.12 -3.09
C ASP A 336 7.78 -15.18 -3.83
N TYR A 337 7.11 -15.97 -4.67
CA TYR A 337 7.75 -17.02 -5.46
C TYR A 337 8.60 -16.49 -6.63
N SER A 338 8.49 -15.20 -6.96
CA SER A 338 9.38 -14.53 -7.91
C SER A 338 10.72 -14.13 -7.28
N GLU A 339 10.83 -14.15 -5.94
CA GLU A 339 11.98 -13.64 -5.18
C GLU A 339 12.38 -12.20 -5.58
N GLY A 340 11.42 -11.27 -5.50
CA GLY A 340 11.64 -9.87 -5.89
C GLY A 340 11.93 -9.71 -7.37
N GLY A 341 11.34 -10.56 -8.23
CA GLY A 341 11.53 -10.55 -9.68
C GLY A 341 12.79 -11.26 -10.17
N ALA A 342 13.50 -12.01 -9.32
CA ALA A 342 14.62 -12.85 -9.74
C ALA A 342 14.20 -13.99 -10.70
N TYR A 343 12.93 -14.42 -10.63
CA TYR A 343 12.33 -15.40 -11.52
C TYR A 343 11.18 -14.77 -12.30
N ASP A 344 11.03 -15.19 -13.56
CA ASP A 344 9.85 -14.83 -14.36
C ASP A 344 8.56 -15.43 -13.76
N THR A 345 7.42 -14.86 -14.16
CA THR A 345 6.10 -15.28 -13.67
C THR A 345 5.84 -16.77 -13.87
N ALA A 346 6.21 -17.32 -15.03
CA ALA A 346 6.00 -18.73 -15.33
C ALA A 346 6.77 -19.65 -14.37
N THR A 347 8.01 -19.30 -14.05
CA THR A 347 8.84 -20.01 -13.09
C THR A 347 8.31 -19.84 -11.67
N ALA A 348 7.91 -18.63 -11.29
CA ALA A 348 7.29 -18.36 -9.99
C ALA A 348 6.01 -19.19 -9.77
N VAL A 349 5.12 -19.25 -10.77
CA VAL A 349 3.91 -20.08 -10.76
C VAL A 349 4.26 -21.56 -10.64
N SER A 350 5.26 -22.06 -11.39
CA SER A 350 5.71 -23.45 -11.31
C SER A 350 6.21 -23.82 -9.90
N ARG A 351 6.96 -22.92 -9.25
CA ARG A 351 7.43 -23.10 -7.87
C ARG A 351 6.27 -23.13 -6.89
N MET A 352 5.32 -22.20 -7.00
CA MET A 352 4.11 -22.20 -6.17
C MET A 352 3.32 -23.51 -6.33
N ASN A 353 3.08 -23.95 -7.57
CA ASN A 353 2.39 -25.20 -7.86
C ASN A 353 3.11 -26.42 -7.29
N THR A 354 4.44 -26.45 -7.34
CA THR A 354 5.25 -27.53 -6.73
C THR A 354 5.02 -27.61 -5.22
N ASP A 355 4.98 -26.45 -4.55
CA ASP A 355 4.71 -26.40 -3.11
C ASP A 355 3.28 -26.86 -2.79
N LEU A 356 2.26 -26.44 -3.56
CA LEU A 356 0.87 -26.91 -3.42
C LEU A 356 0.76 -28.43 -3.59
N ILE A 357 1.39 -29.01 -4.61
CA ILE A 357 1.40 -30.47 -4.85
C ILE A 357 2.11 -31.22 -3.72
N SER A 358 3.16 -30.62 -3.14
CA SER A 358 3.89 -31.20 -2.00
C SER A 358 3.17 -31.07 -0.65
N GLY A 359 1.98 -30.47 -0.62
CA GLY A 359 1.18 -30.27 0.59
C GLY A 359 1.56 -29.04 1.42
N LYS A 360 2.37 -28.13 0.86
CA LYS A 360 2.74 -26.85 1.50
C LYS A 360 1.80 -25.75 1.03
N TYR A 361 0.60 -25.77 1.57
CA TYR A 361 -0.44 -24.80 1.22
C TYR A 361 -0.18 -23.45 1.90
N PRO A 362 -0.24 -22.32 1.17
CA PRO A 362 -0.36 -20.99 1.78
C PRO A 362 -1.78 -20.82 2.35
N ASP A 363 -2.00 -19.75 3.11
CA ASP A 363 -3.34 -19.42 3.62
C ASP A 363 -4.13 -18.61 2.57
N LEU A 364 -3.45 -17.71 1.85
CA LEU A 364 -4.01 -16.82 0.83
C LEU A 364 -3.18 -16.89 -0.47
N ILE A 365 -3.82 -16.65 -1.62
CA ILE A 365 -3.17 -16.63 -2.94
C ILE A 365 -3.60 -15.37 -3.70
N GLN A 366 -2.64 -14.60 -4.22
CA GLN A 366 -2.88 -13.47 -5.11
C GLN A 366 -2.93 -13.93 -6.57
N PHE A 367 -3.89 -13.40 -7.34
CA PHE A 367 -4.19 -13.78 -8.73
C PHE A 367 -3.95 -12.65 -9.74
N THR A 368 -3.10 -11.67 -9.43
CA THR A 368 -2.72 -10.60 -10.35
C THR A 368 -1.98 -11.14 -11.58
N ASP A 369 -1.00 -12.03 -11.37
CA ASP A 369 -0.12 -12.52 -12.44
C ASP A 369 -0.52 -13.91 -12.96
N VAL A 370 -1.57 -14.51 -12.39
CA VAL A 370 -1.97 -15.89 -12.68
C VAL A 370 -3.48 -16.06 -12.59
N SER A 371 -4.05 -16.83 -13.53
CA SER A 371 -5.48 -17.11 -13.58
C SER A 371 -5.95 -17.90 -12.34
N PRO A 372 -7.07 -17.52 -11.69
CA PRO A 372 -7.62 -18.25 -10.54
C PRO A 372 -8.30 -19.57 -10.92
N TYR A 373 -8.80 -19.69 -12.16
CA TYR A 373 -9.66 -20.80 -12.57
C TYR A 373 -9.03 -22.20 -12.48
N PRO A 374 -7.74 -22.42 -12.84
CA PRO A 374 -7.08 -23.70 -12.60
C PRO A 374 -7.07 -24.11 -11.11
N TYR A 375 -7.00 -23.15 -10.19
CA TYR A 375 -7.00 -23.41 -8.74
C TYR A 375 -8.41 -23.66 -8.20
N ILE A 376 -9.42 -23.02 -8.79
CA ILE A 376 -10.84 -23.34 -8.53
C ILE A 376 -11.12 -24.79 -8.94
N ASN A 377 -10.73 -25.19 -10.15
CA ASN A 377 -10.99 -26.54 -10.68
C ASN A 377 -10.33 -27.63 -9.81
N LYS A 378 -9.08 -27.41 -9.39
CA LYS A 378 -8.34 -28.31 -8.48
C LYS A 378 -8.87 -28.30 -7.04
N GLY A 379 -9.88 -27.49 -6.73
CA GLY A 379 -10.47 -27.37 -5.40
C GLY A 379 -9.54 -26.74 -4.37
N TYR A 380 -8.57 -25.93 -4.80
CA TYR A 380 -7.62 -25.26 -3.91
C TYR A 380 -8.14 -23.98 -3.29
N LEU A 381 -9.28 -23.45 -3.74
CA LEU A 381 -9.87 -22.23 -3.22
C LEU A 381 -11.14 -22.50 -2.42
N ALA A 382 -11.28 -21.79 -1.30
CA ALA A 382 -12.49 -21.83 -0.48
C ALA A 382 -13.61 -21.02 -1.13
N ASP A 383 -14.86 -21.50 -0.99
CA ASP A 383 -16.05 -20.76 -1.42
C ASP A 383 -16.39 -19.68 -0.38
N MET A 384 -16.17 -18.43 -0.73
CA MET A 384 -16.43 -17.26 0.10
C MET A 384 -17.93 -17.01 0.29
N CYS A 385 -18.82 -17.57 -0.53
CA CYS A 385 -20.26 -17.48 -0.26
C CYS A 385 -20.63 -18.13 1.07
N ILE A 386 -19.94 -19.21 1.45
CA ILE A 386 -20.12 -19.87 2.75
C ILE A 386 -19.65 -18.94 3.88
N LEU A 387 -18.47 -18.35 3.73
CA LEU A 387 -17.89 -17.44 4.72
C LEU A 387 -18.72 -16.17 4.92
N LEU A 388 -19.27 -15.61 3.83
CA LEU A 388 -20.20 -14.49 3.86
C LEU A 388 -21.51 -14.85 4.59
N ALA A 389 -22.02 -16.07 4.41
CA ALA A 389 -23.26 -16.50 5.06
C ALA A 389 -23.09 -16.77 6.56
N ASP A 390 -21.90 -17.20 6.98
CA ASP A 390 -21.58 -17.50 8.37
C ASP A 390 -21.17 -16.25 9.18
N ASP A 391 -20.80 -15.14 8.52
CA ASP A 391 -20.37 -13.91 9.17
C ASP A 391 -21.55 -12.93 9.39
N PRO A 392 -21.86 -12.53 10.63
CA PRO A 392 -23.01 -11.68 10.93
C PRO A 392 -22.87 -10.24 10.45
N ASP A 393 -21.65 -9.77 10.18
CA ASP A 393 -21.37 -8.40 9.76
C ASP A 393 -21.25 -8.28 8.22
N MET A 394 -21.32 -9.40 7.51
CA MET A 394 -21.17 -9.46 6.06
C MET A 394 -22.38 -10.12 5.40
N SER A 395 -22.56 -9.83 4.11
CA SER A 395 -23.63 -10.39 3.29
C SER A 395 -23.19 -10.36 1.83
N LEU A 396 -23.70 -11.30 1.03
CA LEU A 396 -23.44 -11.32 -0.42
C LEU A 396 -23.93 -10.04 -1.10
N GLU A 397 -24.99 -9.42 -0.57
CA GLU A 397 -25.54 -8.15 -1.10
C GLU A 397 -24.59 -6.96 -0.91
N TYR A 398 -23.57 -7.09 -0.06
CA TYR A 398 -22.55 -6.06 0.13
C TYR A 398 -21.42 -6.15 -0.90
N ILE A 399 -21.49 -7.08 -1.85
CA ILE A 399 -20.50 -7.27 -2.91
C ILE A 399 -21.10 -6.78 -4.24
N ALA A 400 -20.60 -5.65 -4.76
CA ALA A 400 -21.22 -4.91 -5.86
C ALA A 400 -21.33 -5.71 -7.18
N ILE A 401 -20.38 -6.62 -7.39
CA ILE A 401 -20.26 -7.46 -8.60
C ILE A 401 -20.37 -8.96 -8.28
N ALA A 402 -21.12 -9.30 -7.21
CA ALA A 402 -21.24 -10.67 -6.73
C ALA A 402 -21.64 -11.67 -7.83
N ASP A 403 -22.65 -11.32 -8.62
CA ASP A 403 -23.17 -12.17 -9.69
C ASP A 403 -22.11 -12.46 -10.76
N GLN A 404 -21.25 -11.49 -11.06
CA GLN A 404 -20.19 -11.62 -12.06
C GLN A 404 -18.95 -12.34 -11.52
N LEU A 405 -18.75 -12.39 -10.21
CA LEU A 405 -17.70 -13.17 -9.54
C LEU A 405 -18.09 -14.65 -9.34
N MET A 406 -19.36 -15.01 -9.53
CA MET A 406 -19.84 -16.38 -9.36
C MET A 406 -19.24 -17.32 -10.41
N VAL A 407 -18.51 -18.33 -9.96
CA VAL A 407 -17.96 -19.41 -10.79
C VAL A 407 -18.47 -20.74 -10.27
N GLY A 408 -19.26 -21.47 -11.08
CA GLY A 408 -19.77 -22.78 -10.67
C GLY A 408 -20.64 -22.80 -9.40
N GLY A 409 -21.22 -21.65 -9.02
CA GLY A 409 -22.12 -21.48 -7.87
C GLY A 409 -21.50 -20.88 -6.61
N GLY A 410 -20.21 -20.48 -6.63
CA GLY A 410 -19.53 -19.86 -5.50
C GLY A 410 -18.61 -18.71 -5.91
N ILE A 411 -18.10 -17.95 -4.94
CA ILE A 411 -17.10 -16.89 -5.14
C ILE A 411 -15.79 -17.37 -4.53
N TYR A 412 -14.71 -17.39 -5.30
CA TYR A 412 -13.43 -18.01 -4.88
C TYR A 412 -12.26 -17.04 -4.77
N PHE A 413 -12.45 -15.83 -5.29
CA PHE A 413 -11.49 -14.74 -5.23
C PHE A 413 -12.25 -13.42 -5.19
N ILE A 414 -11.66 -12.43 -4.55
CA ILE A 414 -12.23 -11.09 -4.46
C ILE A 414 -11.11 -10.05 -4.45
N ASP A 415 -11.44 -8.84 -4.86
CA ASP A 415 -10.57 -7.66 -4.80
C ASP A 415 -11.22 -6.61 -3.88
N ARG A 416 -10.42 -5.65 -3.42
CA ARG A 416 -10.92 -4.41 -2.82
C ARG A 416 -11.66 -3.56 -3.85
N GLU A 417 -11.13 -3.46 -5.06
CA GLU A 417 -11.62 -2.55 -6.10
C GLU A 417 -11.85 -3.26 -7.43
N PHE A 418 -12.79 -2.74 -8.21
CA PHE A 418 -13.02 -3.13 -9.59
C PHE A 418 -13.07 -1.91 -10.51
N TYR A 419 -12.84 -2.09 -11.79
CA TYR A 419 -13.05 -1.07 -12.82
C TYR A 419 -13.81 -1.69 -14.00
N MET A 420 -14.34 -0.86 -14.90
CA MET A 420 -14.88 -1.36 -16.17
C MET A 420 -13.94 -1.02 -17.33
N ASP A 421 -13.57 -2.02 -18.11
CA ASP A 421 -12.84 -1.88 -19.37
C ASP A 421 -13.82 -1.88 -20.54
N THR A 422 -13.85 -0.77 -21.27
CA THR A 422 -14.85 -0.53 -22.32
C THR A 422 -14.28 0.28 -23.49
N ARG A 423 -15.13 0.52 -24.49
CA ARG A 423 -14.90 1.48 -25.56
C ARG A 423 -15.99 2.53 -25.52
N VAL A 424 -15.62 3.76 -25.86
CA VAL A 424 -16.56 4.86 -26.04
C VAL A 424 -16.52 5.40 -27.47
N GLY A 425 -17.68 5.86 -27.94
CA GLY A 425 -17.84 6.54 -29.23
C GLY A 425 -18.71 7.79 -29.08
N TYR A 426 -18.88 8.57 -30.14
CA TYR A 426 -19.72 9.76 -30.10
C TYR A 426 -21.20 9.42 -29.91
N TYR A 427 -21.86 10.13 -29.00
CA TYR A 427 -23.29 9.92 -28.77
C TYR A 427 -24.16 10.19 -30.00
N SER A 428 -23.74 11.10 -30.90
CA SER A 428 -24.42 11.40 -32.16
C SER A 428 -24.56 10.19 -33.09
N ASP A 429 -23.62 9.25 -33.00
CA ASP A 429 -23.49 8.14 -33.94
C ASP A 429 -24.11 6.86 -33.37
N PHE A 430 -23.98 6.68 -32.05
CA PHE A 430 -24.38 5.44 -31.37
C PHE A 430 -25.64 5.57 -30.52
N GLY A 431 -25.95 6.75 -30.00
CA GLY A 431 -27.02 6.94 -29.02
C GLY A 431 -26.78 6.18 -27.72
N ASP A 432 -27.83 5.91 -26.94
CA ASP A 432 -27.71 5.24 -25.65
C ASP A 432 -27.68 3.71 -25.81
N VAL A 433 -26.50 3.19 -26.20
CA VAL A 433 -26.24 1.76 -26.38
C VAL A 433 -25.06 1.32 -25.52
N TYR A 434 -25.05 0.03 -25.16
CA TYR A 434 -24.02 -0.60 -24.32
C TYR A 434 -23.20 -1.66 -25.06
N GLY A 435 -23.50 -1.83 -26.35
CA GLY A 435 -23.02 -2.92 -27.19
C GLY A 435 -23.34 -2.67 -28.67
N TRP A 436 -22.61 -3.36 -29.55
CA TRP A 436 -22.69 -3.22 -30.99
C TRP A 436 -22.04 -4.42 -31.68
N THR A 437 -22.41 -4.65 -32.94
CA THR A 437 -21.95 -5.83 -33.67
C THR A 437 -20.68 -5.57 -34.48
N PHE A 438 -20.00 -6.64 -34.90
CA PHE A 438 -18.89 -6.55 -35.85
C PHE A 438 -19.30 -5.92 -37.18
N GLU A 439 -20.53 -6.14 -37.66
CA GLU A 439 -21.02 -5.47 -38.87
C GLU A 439 -21.07 -3.96 -38.70
N LYS A 440 -21.58 -3.48 -37.54
CA LYS A 440 -21.60 -2.04 -37.24
C LYS A 440 -20.19 -1.47 -37.12
N TYR A 441 -19.26 -2.21 -36.50
CA TYR A 441 -17.84 -1.82 -36.47
C TYR A 441 -17.28 -1.64 -37.88
N LEU A 442 -17.44 -2.64 -38.75
CA LEU A 442 -16.87 -2.63 -40.10
C LEU A 442 -17.54 -1.59 -41.01
N GLU A 443 -18.84 -1.33 -40.81
CA GLU A 443 -19.55 -0.25 -41.49
C GLU A 443 -19.04 1.13 -41.05
N ALA A 444 -18.87 1.34 -39.75
CA ALA A 444 -18.31 2.57 -39.19
C ALA A 444 -16.88 2.81 -39.70
N GLU A 445 -16.01 1.80 -39.64
CA GLU A 445 -14.63 1.89 -40.10
C GLU A 445 -14.54 2.22 -41.60
N LYS A 446 -15.45 1.65 -42.42
CA LYS A 446 -15.52 1.94 -43.85
C LYS A 446 -15.97 3.37 -44.15
N ASN A 447 -16.86 3.92 -43.33
CA ASN A 447 -17.45 5.24 -43.52
C ASN A 447 -16.66 6.36 -42.82
N ALA A 448 -15.71 6.01 -41.95
CA ALA A 448 -14.86 6.97 -41.26
C ALA A 448 -14.02 7.80 -42.26
N PRO A 449 -13.76 9.09 -41.96
CA PRO A 449 -12.81 9.91 -42.73
C PRO A 449 -11.44 9.23 -42.89
N ALA A 450 -10.77 9.48 -44.01
CA ALA A 450 -9.54 8.75 -44.36
C ALA A 450 -8.39 8.96 -43.36
N ASP A 451 -8.37 10.13 -42.71
CA ASP A 451 -7.43 10.59 -41.68
C ASP A 451 -7.88 10.28 -40.24
N MET A 452 -9.07 9.72 -40.07
CA MET A 452 -9.58 9.30 -38.76
C MET A 452 -9.23 7.83 -38.50
N GLU A 453 -8.67 7.56 -37.32
CA GLU A 453 -8.42 6.20 -36.87
C GLU A 453 -9.65 5.62 -36.18
N MET A 454 -9.98 4.37 -36.47
CA MET A 454 -11.11 3.68 -35.85
C MET A 454 -10.84 3.38 -34.36
N MET A 455 -9.67 2.79 -34.11
CA MET A 455 -9.13 2.49 -32.79
C MET A 455 -7.65 2.84 -32.76
N TYR A 456 -7.17 3.42 -31.66
CA TYR A 456 -5.76 3.76 -31.49
C TYR A 456 -4.91 2.49 -31.30
N ASN A 457 -3.71 2.44 -31.90
CA ASN A 457 -2.70 1.39 -31.75
C ASN A 457 -3.25 -0.05 -31.89
N THR A 458 -4.11 -0.29 -32.88
CA THR A 458 -4.85 -1.56 -33.02
C THR A 458 -4.36 -2.40 -34.20
N THR A 459 -4.09 -3.67 -33.93
CA THR A 459 -3.74 -4.70 -34.92
C THR A 459 -4.75 -5.82 -34.88
N ARG A 460 -4.76 -6.70 -35.89
CA ARG A 460 -5.59 -7.91 -35.86
C ARG A 460 -5.27 -8.79 -34.64
N SER A 461 -3.99 -8.91 -34.30
CA SER A 461 -3.55 -9.70 -33.15
C SER A 461 -4.03 -9.09 -31.84
N SER A 462 -3.81 -7.78 -31.63
CA SER A 462 -4.21 -7.13 -30.37
C SER A 462 -5.73 -7.07 -30.20
N LEU A 463 -6.48 -6.83 -31.27
CA LEU A 463 -7.95 -6.87 -31.19
C LEU A 463 -8.46 -8.28 -30.93
N LEU A 464 -7.92 -9.31 -31.61
CA LEU A 464 -8.31 -10.70 -31.35
C LEU A 464 -8.04 -11.09 -29.90
N ARG A 465 -6.89 -10.67 -29.34
CA ARG A 465 -6.55 -10.92 -27.95
C ARG A 465 -7.59 -10.33 -26.99
N SER A 466 -7.93 -9.04 -27.16
CA SER A 466 -8.95 -8.36 -26.34
C SER A 466 -10.34 -8.98 -26.46
N LEU A 467 -10.72 -9.46 -27.64
CA LEU A 467 -12.01 -10.12 -27.83
C LEU A 467 -12.01 -11.54 -27.25
N SER A 468 -10.89 -12.24 -27.35
CA SER A 468 -10.76 -13.63 -26.89
C SER A 468 -10.75 -13.74 -25.37
N SER A 469 -10.14 -12.80 -24.65
CA SER A 469 -10.18 -12.78 -23.17
C SER A 469 -11.61 -12.72 -22.63
N ARG A 470 -12.49 -12.02 -23.36
CA ARG A 470 -13.93 -11.91 -23.06
C ARG A 470 -14.69 -13.17 -23.46
N TYR A 471 -14.45 -13.65 -24.67
CA TYR A 471 -15.10 -14.86 -25.21
C TYR A 471 -14.81 -16.11 -24.37
N MET A 472 -13.59 -16.22 -23.84
CA MET A 472 -13.15 -17.32 -22.96
C MET A 472 -14.07 -17.55 -21.77
N GLN A 473 -14.70 -16.51 -21.21
CA GLN A 473 -15.54 -16.66 -20.03
C GLN A 473 -16.80 -17.49 -20.31
N SER A 474 -17.41 -17.34 -21.49
CA SER A 474 -18.54 -18.18 -21.89
C SER A 474 -18.11 -19.45 -22.61
N ALA A 475 -16.93 -19.43 -23.25
CA ALA A 475 -16.43 -20.54 -24.04
C ALA A 475 -15.78 -21.65 -23.21
N ILE A 476 -15.39 -21.40 -21.95
CA ILE A 476 -14.72 -22.39 -21.11
C ILE A 476 -15.52 -22.64 -19.84
N ASP A 477 -16.06 -23.85 -19.72
CA ASP A 477 -16.56 -24.36 -18.44
C ASP A 477 -15.43 -25.08 -17.71
N TRP A 478 -14.80 -24.36 -16.80
CA TRP A 478 -13.68 -24.87 -16.00
C TRP A 478 -14.05 -26.03 -15.09
N LYS A 479 -15.34 -26.25 -14.78
CA LYS A 479 -15.78 -27.36 -13.92
C LYS A 479 -15.95 -28.66 -14.68
N SER A 480 -16.40 -28.59 -15.93
CA SER A 480 -16.55 -29.76 -16.81
C SER A 480 -15.40 -29.92 -17.81
N SER A 481 -14.44 -28.99 -17.79
CA SER A 481 -13.35 -28.85 -18.75
C SER A 481 -13.82 -28.74 -20.21
N ALA A 482 -15.08 -28.34 -20.42
CA ALA A 482 -15.62 -28.16 -21.76
C ALA A 482 -15.15 -26.82 -22.36
N CYS A 483 -14.79 -26.85 -23.64
CA CYS A 483 -14.46 -25.63 -24.39
C CYS A 483 -15.31 -25.52 -25.65
N ASP A 484 -15.64 -24.30 -26.08
CA ASP A 484 -16.50 -24.02 -27.23
C ASP A 484 -15.88 -22.90 -28.11
N PHE A 485 -14.85 -23.24 -28.86
CA PHE A 485 -14.18 -22.37 -29.85
C PHE A 485 -14.43 -22.83 -31.30
N ASP A 486 -14.81 -24.09 -31.54
CA ASP A 486 -15.15 -24.61 -32.88
C ASP A 486 -16.65 -24.43 -33.18
N ASN A 487 -17.11 -23.17 -33.18
CA ASN A 487 -18.50 -22.79 -33.45
C ASN A 487 -18.60 -21.55 -34.34
N ALA A 488 -19.82 -21.27 -34.80
CA ALA A 488 -20.12 -20.19 -35.73
C ALA A 488 -19.77 -18.79 -35.17
N ASP A 489 -19.92 -18.58 -33.86
CA ASP A 489 -19.69 -17.28 -33.23
C ASP A 489 -18.18 -16.96 -33.20
N TYR A 490 -17.34 -17.92 -32.80
CA TYR A 490 -15.89 -17.71 -32.79
C TYR A 490 -15.32 -17.60 -34.20
N ILE A 491 -15.84 -18.37 -35.16
CA ILE A 491 -15.51 -18.23 -36.58
C ILE A 491 -15.86 -16.83 -37.08
N ALA A 492 -17.02 -16.28 -36.70
CA ALA A 492 -17.43 -14.92 -37.05
C ALA A 492 -16.48 -13.86 -36.46
N ILE A 493 -16.01 -14.05 -35.22
CA ILE A 493 -14.99 -13.18 -34.60
C ILE A 493 -13.71 -13.17 -35.44
N LEU A 494 -13.17 -14.34 -35.79
CA LEU A 494 -11.95 -14.45 -36.62
C LEU A 494 -12.11 -13.72 -37.96
N GLU A 495 -13.22 -13.97 -38.66
CA GLU A 495 -13.50 -13.35 -39.95
C GLU A 495 -13.69 -11.84 -39.86
N ALA A 496 -14.35 -11.34 -38.80
CA ALA A 496 -14.50 -9.91 -38.56
C ALA A 496 -13.14 -9.24 -38.30
N VAL A 497 -12.32 -9.81 -37.42
CA VAL A 497 -11.00 -9.27 -37.08
C VAL A 497 -10.08 -9.25 -38.31
N ARG A 498 -10.16 -10.26 -39.19
CA ARG A 498 -9.37 -10.27 -40.43
C ARG A 498 -9.61 -9.04 -41.30
N ARG A 499 -10.83 -8.48 -41.26
CA ARG A 499 -11.29 -7.41 -42.16
C ARG A 499 -10.98 -5.99 -41.68
N ILE A 500 -10.51 -5.82 -40.45
CA ILE A 500 -10.24 -4.48 -39.90
C ILE A 500 -9.07 -3.79 -40.64
N LYS A 501 -9.06 -2.46 -40.58
CA LYS A 501 -7.90 -1.64 -40.92
C LYS A 501 -6.96 -1.57 -39.70
N GLU A 502 -5.72 -2.00 -39.87
CA GLU A 502 -4.72 -1.93 -38.79
C GLU A 502 -4.10 -0.54 -38.66
N THR A 503 -3.89 -0.11 -37.43
CA THR A 503 -3.22 1.12 -36.99
C THR A 503 -2.12 0.75 -36.00
N PRO A 504 -1.04 0.06 -36.43
CA PRO A 504 -0.01 -0.40 -35.51
C PRO A 504 0.73 0.79 -34.87
N GLU A 505 1.11 0.63 -33.61
CA GLU A 505 1.95 1.61 -32.91
C GLU A 505 3.29 1.81 -33.64
N SER A 506 3.78 3.06 -33.65
CA SER A 506 5.10 3.35 -34.21
C SER A 506 6.21 2.68 -33.40
N LYS A 507 7.12 1.99 -34.09
CA LYS A 507 8.33 1.43 -33.46
C LYS A 507 9.37 2.49 -33.09
N ASN A 508 9.20 3.72 -33.57
CA ASN A 508 10.07 4.84 -33.24
C ASN A 508 9.43 5.66 -32.11
N PRO A 509 10.03 5.71 -30.90
CA PRO A 509 9.46 6.45 -29.78
C PRO A 509 9.25 7.94 -30.06
N GLN A 510 10.00 8.54 -31.00
CA GLN A 510 9.84 9.95 -31.38
C GLN A 510 8.58 10.21 -32.22
N ASP A 511 7.99 9.17 -32.82
CA ASP A 511 6.80 9.26 -33.67
C ASP A 511 5.54 8.78 -32.92
N LEU A 512 5.63 8.52 -31.61
CA LEU A 512 4.48 8.13 -30.79
C LEU A 512 3.55 9.33 -30.60
N ASP A 513 2.28 9.16 -30.93
CA ASP A 513 1.26 10.14 -30.62
C ASP A 513 0.87 10.04 -29.14
N THR A 514 1.39 10.94 -28.32
CA THR A 514 1.09 11.01 -26.88
C THR A 514 -0.14 11.85 -26.57
N THR A 515 -0.87 12.30 -27.60
CA THR A 515 -2.10 13.08 -27.43
C THR A 515 -3.15 12.21 -26.73
N PRO A 516 -3.76 12.68 -25.62
CA PRO A 516 -4.78 11.91 -24.91
C PRO A 516 -5.95 11.51 -25.83
N VAL A 517 -6.43 10.27 -25.68
CA VAL A 517 -7.44 9.69 -26.59
C VAL A 517 -8.72 10.54 -26.72
N TYR A 518 -9.17 11.17 -25.63
CA TYR A 518 -10.36 12.04 -25.65
C TYR A 518 -10.10 13.38 -26.34
N VAL A 519 -8.87 13.90 -26.29
CA VAL A 519 -8.46 15.08 -27.07
C VAL A 519 -8.46 14.74 -28.56
N ARG A 520 -7.98 13.55 -28.92
CA ARG A 520 -8.05 13.06 -30.31
C ARG A 520 -9.48 12.88 -30.81
N MET A 521 -10.38 12.40 -29.96
CA MET A 521 -11.82 12.39 -30.28
C MET A 521 -12.35 13.82 -30.48
N LYS A 522 -11.98 14.78 -29.63
CA LYS A 522 -12.39 16.19 -29.78
C LYS A 522 -11.91 16.80 -31.09
N GLU A 523 -10.68 16.46 -31.51
CA GLU A 523 -10.07 16.94 -32.76
C GLU A 523 -10.54 16.17 -34.01
N GLY A 524 -11.29 15.08 -33.83
CA GLY A 524 -11.80 14.27 -34.94
C GLY A 524 -10.76 13.35 -35.57
N THR A 525 -9.68 13.01 -34.86
CA THR A 525 -8.63 12.08 -35.35
C THR A 525 -8.82 10.65 -34.86
N LEU A 526 -9.75 10.42 -33.93
CA LEU A 526 -10.07 9.11 -33.36
C LEU A 526 -11.60 8.91 -33.27
N TYR A 527 -12.11 7.80 -33.82
CA TYR A 527 -13.55 7.49 -33.86
C TYR A 527 -14.05 6.82 -32.57
N THR A 528 -13.28 5.89 -32.02
CA THR A 528 -13.57 5.25 -30.73
C THR A 528 -12.34 5.24 -29.82
N ALA A 529 -12.55 5.50 -28.53
CA ALA A 529 -11.49 5.46 -27.52
C ALA A 529 -11.67 4.26 -26.60
N ALA A 530 -10.54 3.65 -26.17
CA ALA A 530 -10.55 2.79 -25.00
C ALA A 530 -10.87 3.64 -23.76
N ALA A 531 -11.64 3.10 -22.84
CA ALA A 531 -12.02 3.79 -21.61
C ALA A 531 -11.96 2.83 -20.43
N TRP A 532 -11.37 3.31 -19.34
CA TRP A 532 -11.43 2.67 -18.03
C TRP A 532 -12.35 3.50 -17.14
N ILE A 533 -13.45 2.90 -16.71
CA ILE A 533 -14.37 3.50 -15.74
C ILE A 533 -13.94 2.98 -14.36
N SER A 534 -13.05 3.73 -13.72
CA SER A 534 -12.46 3.43 -12.41
C SER A 534 -13.05 4.28 -11.29
N SER A 535 -13.97 5.19 -11.60
CA SER A 535 -14.75 5.95 -10.62
C SER A 535 -16.14 6.25 -11.15
N VAL A 536 -17.07 6.60 -10.25
CA VAL A 536 -18.43 7.02 -10.59
C VAL A 536 -18.46 8.27 -11.49
N ARG A 537 -17.37 9.05 -11.51
CA ARG A 537 -17.23 10.28 -12.31
C ARG A 537 -16.49 10.09 -13.64
N SER A 538 -15.89 8.92 -13.90
CA SER A 538 -15.02 8.73 -15.07
C SER A 538 -15.69 9.12 -16.38
N LEU A 539 -16.94 8.73 -16.60
CA LEU A 539 -17.63 9.00 -17.86
C LEU A 539 -17.83 10.51 -18.10
N THR A 540 -18.24 11.26 -17.07
CA THR A 540 -18.42 12.71 -17.17
C THR A 540 -17.08 13.43 -17.38
N ILE A 541 -16.01 12.99 -16.71
CA ILE A 541 -14.65 13.50 -16.94
C ILE A 541 -14.24 13.31 -18.41
N GLN A 542 -14.46 12.10 -18.94
CA GLN A 542 -14.11 11.75 -20.32
C GLN A 542 -14.93 12.55 -21.35
N GLU A 543 -16.23 12.78 -21.09
CA GLU A 543 -17.09 13.62 -21.93
C GLU A 543 -16.63 15.08 -21.97
N ASN A 544 -16.19 15.63 -20.82
CA ASN A 544 -15.63 16.98 -20.75
C ASN A 544 -14.33 17.09 -21.55
N GLN A 545 -13.44 16.09 -21.47
CA GLN A 545 -12.21 16.04 -22.25
C GLN A 545 -12.48 15.92 -23.76
N ALA A 546 -13.44 15.08 -24.14
CA ALA A 546 -13.89 14.92 -25.52
C ALA A 546 -14.69 16.13 -26.05
N GLY A 547 -15.13 17.02 -25.18
CA GLY A 547 -15.96 18.18 -25.53
C GLY A 547 -17.35 17.81 -26.04
N SER A 548 -17.81 16.59 -25.81
CA SER A 548 -19.10 16.09 -26.28
C SER A 548 -19.58 14.91 -25.44
N LYS A 549 -20.89 14.66 -25.47
CA LYS A 549 -21.47 13.45 -24.86
C LYS A 549 -20.98 12.20 -25.61
N LEU A 550 -20.62 11.17 -24.85
CA LEU A 550 -20.11 9.91 -25.35
C LEU A 550 -21.14 8.79 -25.16
N SER A 551 -20.96 7.66 -25.83
CA SER A 551 -21.71 6.42 -25.64
C SER A 551 -20.76 5.32 -25.18
N VAL A 552 -21.17 4.52 -24.20
CA VAL A 552 -20.36 3.41 -23.67
C VAL A 552 -20.63 2.16 -24.49
N ILE A 553 -20.06 2.12 -25.69
CA ILE A 553 -20.39 1.13 -26.72
C ILE A 553 -19.77 -0.25 -26.47
N GLY A 554 -18.72 -0.35 -25.63
CA GLY A 554 -18.01 -1.61 -25.39
C GLY A 554 -17.26 -2.14 -26.62
N TYR A 555 -16.57 -3.26 -26.46
CA TYR A 555 -15.99 -4.01 -27.58
C TYR A 555 -17.11 -4.63 -28.44
N PRO A 556 -16.91 -4.76 -29.78
CA PRO A 556 -17.91 -5.38 -30.63
C PRO A 556 -18.11 -6.86 -30.26
N THR A 557 -19.36 -7.30 -30.24
CA THR A 557 -19.77 -8.69 -29.98
C THR A 557 -20.53 -9.27 -31.18
N VAL A 558 -20.71 -10.59 -31.25
CA VAL A 558 -21.40 -11.22 -32.40
C VAL A 558 -22.87 -10.81 -32.46
N ASP A 559 -23.54 -10.75 -31.30
CA ASP A 559 -24.98 -10.45 -31.19
C ASP A 559 -25.28 -8.99 -30.80
N GLY A 560 -24.25 -8.18 -30.54
CA GLY A 560 -24.38 -6.80 -30.09
C GLY A 560 -24.72 -6.65 -28.61
N SER A 561 -24.53 -7.71 -27.81
CA SER A 561 -24.56 -7.64 -26.35
C SER A 561 -23.56 -6.63 -25.79
N CYS A 562 -23.65 -6.35 -24.49
CA CYS A 562 -22.69 -5.49 -23.83
C CYS A 562 -21.27 -6.06 -23.96
N GLY A 563 -20.35 -5.25 -24.49
CA GLY A 563 -18.94 -5.59 -24.66
C GLY A 563 -18.03 -4.90 -23.65
N THR A 564 -18.57 -4.56 -22.49
CA THR A 564 -17.83 -4.00 -21.35
C THR A 564 -17.61 -5.12 -20.34
N ASP A 565 -16.46 -5.13 -19.69
CA ASP A 565 -16.11 -6.12 -18.66
C ASP A 565 -15.63 -5.45 -17.39
N PHE A 566 -15.85 -6.12 -16.26
CA PHE A 566 -15.18 -5.78 -15.02
C PHE A 566 -13.73 -6.25 -15.03
N GLY A 567 -12.82 -5.42 -14.54
CA GLY A 567 -11.44 -5.77 -14.24
C GLY A 567 -11.20 -5.71 -12.75
N LEU A 568 -10.29 -6.58 -12.27
CA LEU A 568 -9.77 -6.60 -10.91
C LEU A 568 -8.27 -6.30 -10.99
N ASN A 569 -7.73 -5.62 -9.98
CA ASN A 569 -6.33 -5.23 -9.88
C ASN A 569 -5.50 -6.25 -9.07
N VAL A 570 -6.02 -6.62 -7.90
CA VAL A 570 -5.36 -7.47 -6.90
C VAL A 570 -6.35 -8.51 -6.35
N PRO A 571 -6.87 -9.42 -7.19
CA PRO A 571 -7.75 -10.48 -6.72
C PRO A 571 -7.01 -11.44 -5.77
N ILE A 572 -7.63 -11.75 -4.64
CA ILE A 572 -7.09 -12.65 -3.60
C ILE A 572 -8.10 -13.77 -3.33
N GLY A 573 -7.63 -15.01 -3.28
CA GLY A 573 -8.41 -16.17 -2.84
C GLY A 573 -7.89 -16.75 -1.53
N ILE A 574 -8.78 -17.41 -0.78
CA ILE A 574 -8.42 -18.18 0.42
C ILE A 574 -8.13 -19.62 0.01
N CYS A 575 -7.01 -20.18 0.44
CA CYS A 575 -6.74 -21.58 0.18
C CYS A 575 -7.69 -22.48 0.99
N SER A 576 -8.40 -23.39 0.33
CA SER A 576 -9.33 -24.34 0.96
C SER A 576 -8.66 -25.30 1.95
N ARG A 577 -7.33 -25.41 1.89
CA ARG A 577 -6.49 -26.23 2.76
C ARG A 577 -5.78 -25.41 3.86
N SER A 578 -6.07 -24.11 3.96
CA SER A 578 -5.58 -23.23 5.02
C SER A 578 -5.91 -23.83 6.40
N LYS A 579 -4.93 -23.78 7.31
CA LYS A 579 -5.16 -24.15 8.72
C LYS A 579 -5.72 -22.99 9.54
N ASN A 580 -5.72 -21.79 8.97
CA ASN A 580 -6.05 -20.54 9.64
C ASN A 580 -7.18 -19.81 8.89
N ALA A 581 -8.22 -20.55 8.48
CA ALA A 581 -9.30 -20.02 7.65
C ALA A 581 -9.99 -18.77 8.27
N GLU A 582 -10.14 -18.73 9.59
CA GLU A 582 -10.67 -17.57 10.31
C GLU A 582 -9.79 -16.33 10.13
N GLY A 583 -8.46 -16.49 10.20
CA GLY A 583 -7.50 -15.41 9.96
C GLY A 583 -7.48 -14.97 8.49
N SER A 584 -7.54 -15.92 7.56
CA SER A 584 -7.64 -15.62 6.13
C SER A 584 -8.91 -14.82 5.81
N TRP A 585 -10.05 -15.20 6.42
CA TRP A 585 -11.31 -14.47 6.29
C TRP A 585 -11.26 -13.09 6.94
N ALA A 586 -10.64 -12.97 8.12
CA ALA A 586 -10.43 -11.67 8.78
C ALA A 586 -9.67 -10.70 7.88
N TYR A 587 -8.68 -11.18 7.13
CA TYR A 587 -7.99 -10.37 6.13
C TYR A 587 -8.89 -10.00 4.95
N ILE A 588 -9.62 -10.94 4.35
CA ILE A 588 -10.56 -10.61 3.25
C ILE A 588 -11.60 -9.58 3.70
N LYS A 589 -12.13 -9.69 4.91
CA LYS A 589 -13.02 -8.68 5.51
C LYS A 589 -12.33 -7.32 5.58
N TYR A 590 -11.10 -7.27 6.11
CA TYR A 590 -10.30 -6.05 6.14
C TYR A 590 -10.02 -5.47 4.74
N VAL A 591 -9.78 -6.31 3.73
CA VAL A 591 -9.60 -5.86 2.33
C VAL A 591 -10.83 -5.10 1.86
N LEU A 592 -12.03 -5.62 2.14
CA LEU A 592 -13.32 -5.04 1.74
C LEU A 592 -13.74 -3.82 2.57
N THR A 593 -13.50 -3.84 3.89
CA THR A 593 -14.03 -2.86 4.85
C THR A 593 -12.98 -1.93 5.45
N GLY A 594 -11.74 -1.97 4.98
CA GLY A 594 -10.58 -1.28 5.59
C GLY A 594 -10.38 0.19 5.21
N GLY A 595 -11.37 0.87 4.61
CA GLY A 595 -11.28 2.29 4.20
C GLY A 595 -11.41 2.53 2.69
N SER A 596 -11.34 3.81 2.28
CA SER A 596 -11.42 4.21 0.87
C SER A 596 -10.27 3.60 0.07
N GLY A 597 -10.57 3.09 -1.12
CA GLY A 597 -9.66 2.25 -1.89
C GLY A 597 -8.36 2.94 -2.36
N THR A 598 -7.57 2.24 -3.19
CA THR A 598 -6.26 2.73 -3.64
C THR A 598 -6.35 3.91 -4.60
N GLY A 599 -7.57 4.28 -5.03
CA GLY A 599 -7.83 5.31 -6.03
C GLY A 599 -7.67 4.79 -7.46
N ILE A 600 -7.43 3.49 -7.63
CA ILE A 600 -7.21 2.82 -8.92
C ILE A 600 -8.49 2.13 -9.42
N GLY A 601 -9.56 2.08 -8.60
CA GLY A 601 -10.86 1.54 -9.00
C GLY A 601 -11.99 1.96 -8.07
N MET A 602 -13.16 1.34 -8.28
CA MET A 602 -14.35 1.53 -7.47
C MET A 602 -14.45 0.42 -6.41
N PRO A 603 -14.93 0.72 -5.19
CA PRO A 603 -15.01 -0.27 -4.12
C PRO A 603 -15.93 -1.45 -4.50
N VAL A 604 -15.46 -2.67 -4.29
CA VAL A 604 -16.30 -3.89 -4.37
C VAL A 604 -17.34 -3.89 -3.24
N TYR A 605 -17.00 -3.31 -2.09
CA TYR A 605 -17.90 -3.20 -0.95
C TYR A 605 -18.98 -2.13 -1.18
N VAL A 606 -20.23 -2.57 -1.34
CA VAL A 606 -21.38 -1.72 -1.72
C VAL A 606 -21.56 -0.49 -0.82
N PRO A 607 -21.43 -0.58 0.52
CA PRO A 607 -21.55 0.62 1.36
C PRO A 607 -20.55 1.72 1.00
N TYR A 608 -19.31 1.38 0.63
CA TYR A 608 -18.34 2.37 0.18
C TYR A 608 -18.63 2.89 -1.23
N LEU A 609 -19.06 2.03 -2.14
CA LEU A 609 -19.49 2.47 -3.47
C LEU A 609 -20.66 3.46 -3.36
N GLN A 610 -21.63 3.19 -2.50
CA GLN A 610 -22.78 4.07 -2.26
C GLN A 610 -22.36 5.41 -1.65
N THR A 611 -21.42 5.40 -0.70
CA THR A 611 -20.82 6.63 -0.16
C THR A 611 -20.21 7.47 -1.29
N GLN A 612 -19.39 6.86 -2.16
CA GLN A 612 -18.78 7.57 -3.29
C GLN A 612 -19.83 8.12 -4.27
N ILE A 613 -20.91 7.40 -4.55
CA ILE A 613 -22.04 7.88 -5.37
C ILE A 613 -22.70 9.10 -4.72
N ASN A 614 -22.99 9.03 -3.42
CA ASN A 614 -23.65 10.11 -2.68
C ASN A 614 -22.78 11.37 -2.62
N GLU A 615 -21.49 11.22 -2.35
CA GLU A 615 -20.50 12.30 -2.41
C GLU A 615 -20.44 12.90 -3.82
N ALA A 616 -20.51 12.08 -4.87
CA ALA A 616 -20.53 12.54 -6.26
C ALA A 616 -21.73 13.40 -6.66
N LEU A 617 -22.88 13.19 -6.00
CA LEU A 617 -24.08 14.01 -6.17
C LEU A 617 -24.04 15.31 -5.37
N GLN A 618 -23.25 15.38 -4.29
CA GLN A 618 -23.23 16.51 -3.37
C GLN A 618 -22.05 17.46 -3.64
N GLU A 619 -20.92 16.91 -4.04
CA GLU A 619 -19.64 17.59 -4.10
C GLU A 619 -19.08 17.58 -5.53
N GLU A 620 -18.51 18.73 -5.93
CA GLU A 620 -17.72 18.82 -7.16
C GLU A 620 -16.41 18.05 -6.96
N SER A 621 -15.96 17.33 -7.99
CA SER A 621 -14.57 16.88 -8.05
C SER A 621 -13.63 18.07 -8.23
N ASP A 622 -12.33 17.83 -8.08
CA ASP A 622 -11.29 18.81 -8.34
C ASP A 622 -11.37 19.45 -9.74
N ASP A 623 -11.79 18.67 -10.75
CA ASP A 623 -12.05 19.16 -12.11
C ASP A 623 -13.34 20.02 -12.26
N GLY A 624 -13.99 20.39 -11.15
CA GLY A 624 -15.25 21.13 -11.12
C GLY A 624 -16.47 20.31 -11.58
N ILE A 625 -16.41 18.98 -11.46
CA ILE A 625 -17.46 18.07 -11.95
C ILE A 625 -18.31 17.57 -10.79
N LYS A 626 -19.56 18.01 -10.77
CA LYS A 626 -20.62 17.47 -9.91
C LYS A 626 -21.57 16.62 -10.74
N LEU A 627 -21.85 15.39 -10.28
CA LEU A 627 -22.78 14.52 -10.98
C LEU A 627 -24.22 14.96 -10.76
N THR A 628 -25.03 14.78 -11.79
CA THR A 628 -26.49 14.83 -11.68
C THR A 628 -27.05 13.44 -11.39
N GLN A 629 -28.30 13.36 -10.95
CA GLN A 629 -28.97 12.07 -10.80
C GLN A 629 -29.00 11.28 -12.11
N ALA A 630 -29.14 11.95 -13.26
CA ALA A 630 -29.15 11.28 -14.56
C ALA A 630 -27.78 10.65 -14.91
N ASP A 631 -26.68 11.23 -14.43
CA ASP A 631 -25.34 10.66 -14.62
C ASP A 631 -25.17 9.39 -13.76
N VAL A 632 -25.65 9.43 -12.51
CA VAL A 632 -25.66 8.26 -11.62
C VAL A 632 -26.54 7.15 -12.17
N ASP A 633 -27.78 7.45 -12.61
CA ASP A 633 -28.70 6.46 -13.18
C ASP A 633 -28.07 5.77 -14.41
N ARG A 634 -27.32 6.53 -15.22
CA ARG A 634 -26.59 6.01 -16.38
C ARG A 634 -25.42 5.12 -15.96
N PHE A 635 -24.68 5.49 -14.93
CA PHE A 635 -23.62 4.67 -14.35
C PHE A 635 -24.17 3.36 -13.78
N GLU A 636 -25.24 3.40 -12.99
CA GLU A 636 -25.90 2.21 -12.45
C GLU A 636 -26.48 1.32 -13.56
N THR A 637 -27.04 1.93 -14.60
CA THR A 637 -27.49 1.21 -15.78
C THR A 637 -26.32 0.47 -16.43
N LEU A 638 -25.20 1.14 -16.67
CA LEU A 638 -23.99 0.49 -17.20
C LEU A 638 -23.55 -0.67 -16.30
N LEU A 639 -23.44 -0.45 -14.99
CA LEU A 639 -23.04 -1.46 -14.01
C LEU A 639 -23.92 -2.71 -14.12
N SER A 640 -25.24 -2.55 -14.25
CA SER A 640 -26.19 -3.66 -14.41
C SER A 640 -26.10 -4.40 -15.75
N LYS A 641 -25.50 -3.80 -16.78
CA LYS A 641 -25.38 -4.40 -18.12
C LYS A 641 -24.14 -5.27 -18.27
N VAL A 642 -23.10 -5.02 -17.48
CA VAL A 642 -21.87 -5.80 -17.49
C VAL A 642 -22.13 -7.18 -16.88
N LYS A 643 -21.75 -8.23 -17.60
CA LYS A 643 -22.01 -9.62 -17.20
C LYS A 643 -20.75 -10.41 -16.89
N THR A 644 -19.60 -9.80 -17.12
CA THR A 644 -18.34 -10.51 -17.31
C THR A 644 -17.25 -9.85 -16.49
N VAL A 645 -16.35 -10.69 -15.94
CA VAL A 645 -15.11 -10.27 -15.29
C VAL A 645 -14.01 -10.76 -16.19
N ALA A 646 -13.15 -9.86 -16.64
CA ALA A 646 -12.11 -10.16 -17.61
C ALA A 646 -11.21 -11.28 -17.09
N VAL A 647 -11.08 -12.35 -17.88
CA VAL A 647 -10.22 -13.49 -17.57
C VAL A 647 -9.00 -13.46 -18.49
N TYR A 648 -7.82 -13.39 -17.89
CA TYR A 648 -6.56 -13.48 -18.60
C TYR A 648 -5.87 -14.80 -18.25
N ASP A 649 -5.90 -15.75 -19.18
CA ASP A 649 -5.00 -16.90 -19.17
C ASP A 649 -4.01 -16.72 -20.32
N GLU A 650 -2.79 -16.32 -19.96
CA GLU A 650 -1.72 -16.03 -20.92
C GLU A 650 -1.36 -17.24 -21.80
N THR A 651 -1.53 -18.46 -21.29
CA THR A 651 -1.29 -19.67 -22.07
C THR A 651 -2.34 -19.83 -23.16
N ILE A 652 -3.62 -19.66 -22.81
CA ILE A 652 -4.74 -19.75 -23.77
C ILE A 652 -4.66 -18.62 -24.80
N LEU A 653 -4.41 -17.39 -24.36
CA LEU A 653 -4.27 -16.24 -25.27
C LEU A 653 -3.08 -16.43 -26.23
N GLY A 654 -1.96 -16.95 -25.75
CA GLY A 654 -0.82 -17.30 -26.61
C GLY A 654 -1.14 -18.39 -27.64
N ILE A 655 -1.92 -19.41 -27.27
CA ILE A 655 -2.43 -20.42 -28.22
C ILE A 655 -3.26 -19.75 -29.31
N ILE A 656 -4.22 -18.90 -28.93
CA ILE A 656 -5.13 -18.20 -29.86
C ILE A 656 -4.34 -17.34 -30.84
N GLU A 657 -3.42 -16.50 -30.35
CA GLU A 657 -2.61 -15.61 -31.18
C GLU A 657 -1.73 -16.38 -32.16
N SER A 658 -1.06 -17.45 -31.67
CA SER A 658 -0.16 -18.26 -32.49
C SER A 658 -0.89 -18.99 -33.62
N GLU A 659 -2.11 -19.47 -33.37
CA GLU A 659 -2.90 -20.20 -34.36
C GLU A 659 -3.67 -19.28 -35.31
N ALA A 660 -4.03 -18.07 -34.88
CA ALA A 660 -4.65 -17.07 -35.73
C ALA A 660 -3.68 -16.41 -36.72
N ALA A 661 -2.38 -16.35 -36.41
CA ALA A 661 -1.38 -15.72 -37.28
C ALA A 661 -1.34 -16.31 -38.72
N PRO A 662 -1.30 -17.65 -38.93
CA PRO A 662 -1.43 -18.23 -40.27
C PRO A 662 -2.74 -17.88 -41.00
N PHE A 663 -3.86 -17.75 -40.28
CA PHE A 663 -5.15 -17.36 -40.85
C PHE A 663 -5.13 -15.91 -41.35
N PHE A 664 -4.58 -14.98 -40.56
CA PHE A 664 -4.40 -13.60 -40.99
C PHE A 664 -3.42 -13.46 -42.17
N ALA A 665 -2.49 -14.41 -42.32
CA ALA A 665 -1.61 -14.52 -43.48
C ALA A 665 -2.25 -15.23 -44.70
N GLY A 666 -3.52 -15.65 -44.61
CA GLY A 666 -4.25 -16.32 -45.68
C GLY A 666 -3.87 -17.79 -45.92
N GLN A 667 -3.23 -18.44 -44.94
CA GLN A 667 -2.71 -19.81 -45.06
C GLN A 667 -3.70 -20.88 -44.57
N LYS A 668 -4.70 -20.50 -43.77
CA LYS A 668 -5.76 -21.37 -43.22
C LYS A 668 -7.11 -20.68 -43.37
N THR A 669 -8.20 -21.45 -43.30
CA THR A 669 -9.56 -20.88 -43.14
C THR A 669 -9.85 -20.55 -41.68
N ALA A 670 -10.92 -19.77 -41.42
CA ALA A 670 -11.36 -19.48 -40.06
C ALA A 670 -11.83 -20.76 -39.34
N GLU A 671 -12.51 -21.66 -40.04
CA GLU A 671 -12.97 -22.96 -39.52
C GLU A 671 -11.80 -23.87 -39.12
N GLU A 672 -10.78 -23.97 -39.98
CA GLU A 672 -9.57 -24.74 -39.66
C GLU A 672 -8.86 -24.17 -38.44
N THR A 673 -8.82 -22.85 -38.31
CA THR A 673 -8.17 -22.15 -37.19
C THR A 673 -8.93 -22.35 -35.89
N ALA A 674 -10.24 -22.14 -35.90
CA ALA A 674 -11.14 -22.36 -34.76
C ALA A 674 -11.03 -23.80 -34.24
N LYS A 675 -11.00 -24.79 -35.13
CA LYS A 675 -10.84 -26.21 -34.77
C LYS A 675 -9.50 -26.52 -34.10
N ILE A 676 -8.41 -25.89 -34.55
CA ILE A 676 -7.08 -26.07 -33.93
C ILE A 676 -7.03 -25.41 -32.56
N ILE A 677 -7.57 -24.19 -32.43
CA ILE A 677 -7.69 -23.48 -31.16
C ILE A 677 -8.50 -24.32 -30.18
N GLN A 678 -9.69 -24.77 -30.55
CA GLN A 678 -10.52 -25.69 -29.78
C GLN A 678 -9.70 -26.88 -29.26
N SER A 679 -9.02 -27.60 -30.17
CA SER A 679 -8.28 -28.80 -29.79
C SER A 679 -7.15 -28.51 -28.79
N LYS A 680 -6.43 -27.40 -28.95
CA LYS A 680 -5.30 -27.05 -28.09
C LYS A 680 -5.76 -26.51 -26.74
N VAL A 681 -6.78 -25.66 -26.73
CA VAL A 681 -7.35 -25.12 -25.50
C VAL A 681 -8.01 -26.22 -24.68
N SER A 682 -8.79 -27.11 -25.29
CA SER A 682 -9.36 -28.27 -24.58
C SER A 682 -8.30 -29.19 -23.97
N LEU A 683 -7.18 -29.41 -24.66
CA LEU A 683 -6.08 -30.18 -24.10
C LEU A 683 -5.48 -29.49 -22.87
N TYR A 684 -5.19 -28.18 -22.96
CA TYR A 684 -4.66 -27.41 -21.84
C TYR A 684 -5.61 -27.39 -20.64
N VAL A 685 -6.90 -27.14 -20.84
CA VAL A 685 -7.91 -27.11 -19.77
C VAL A 685 -8.02 -28.48 -19.09
N ALA A 686 -8.01 -29.58 -19.86
CA ALA A 686 -8.04 -30.94 -19.31
C ALA A 686 -6.79 -31.29 -18.50
N GLU A 687 -5.63 -30.70 -18.82
CA GLU A 687 -4.41 -30.85 -18.02
C GLU A 687 -4.45 -30.07 -16.68
N GLN A 688 -5.45 -29.20 -16.48
CA GLN A 688 -5.68 -28.47 -15.23
C GLN A 688 -6.67 -29.17 -14.27
N GLU A 689 -7.10 -30.39 -14.56
CA GLU A 689 -7.91 -31.23 -13.64
C GLU A 689 -7.10 -31.83 -12.48
#